data_AF-A0A1G1F0Z1-F1
#
_entry.id   AF-A0A1G1F0Z1-F1
#
_cell.length_a   1.000
_cell.length_b   1.000
_cell.length_c   1.000
_cell.angle_alpha   90.00
_cell.angle_beta   90.00
_cell.angle_gamma   90.00
#
_symmetry.space_group_name_H-M   'P 1'
#
loop_
_entity.id
_entity.type
_entity.pdbx_description
1 polymer ?
#
loop_
_entity_poly.entity_id
_entity_poly.type
_entity_poly.pdbx_seq_one_letter_code
_entity_poly.pdbx_strand_id
1 'polypeptide(L)'
;MSKLIASAAIRGANGLVAQAEEMVEKAIAEKGKDFAFEFPDTAYYLPMIYAMTGFPVKTVGDMKAALGFAKELLHDEPEDNIWKPYLGEALDSGMATLFAEEIILAIKYIYGLEPVKDPDTGYVYNGFITDTIQRNLGIQLVDGTMPGFAAIIGAAPTDDIAVNICRELQEKNILTFLSGQSNGDSVTKQLQRKGIELGWDTRIVPLGPDTEHTLYALDWAIRASLIFGGKKAGDFKEHLKYQKDRVFAFAVVLGPPDDIKWSTGAGAINMGFPAVCDTDVPVIHPTGVCIYEEVDKEFDHAKIVQKAIEVRGLKIIVEKPPIPVAYGPAFEGERIRKEDMFIEFGGQRTPAFEWARMRELEDVEDGKIAIVGANVQERYEQGGQMPLGIVIDVAGRKMQKDFESIVERKIHHNINEAQGLWHMGQRDVNWVRISKAAKGSGITLEDIGIIQATMVKHRFKSIVDKVQVTLYTDEADVNRLRDEARAAYKERDHRLGALTDDAVDTFYSCLLCQSFAPAHVCVITPERLGLCGAYNWLDGKAAYEIDPTGGNQPVPKGELLDPKFGRYTGVDDYLKKASGGAVETLNLYTIMENPMTSCGCFECIVAIIPEANGVMIVNRGATMMTPIGMKFSTLAGTVGGGAQTPGFMGIGVNFITSKKFLSGDGGVKRIVWMPKALKERIAEDFKRNAEDAGVPDLLDKIADETICEDSEKLLEYLTSVGHPALEMDPMF
;
A
#
# COMPACT_ATOMS: atom_id res chain seq x y z
N MET A 1 3.75 -33.47 21.80
CA MET A 1 2.40 -33.34 21.23
C MET A 1 1.39 -34.07 22.12
N SER A 2 0.23 -33.47 22.38
CA SER A 2 -0.85 -34.07 23.18
C SER A 2 -1.48 -35.26 22.44
N LYS A 3 -1.78 -36.37 23.13
CA LYS A 3 -2.48 -37.52 22.52
C LYS A 3 -3.84 -37.10 21.94
N LEU A 4 -4.57 -36.23 22.63
CA LEU A 4 -5.87 -35.73 22.17
C LEU A 4 -5.74 -35.00 20.83
N ILE A 5 -4.74 -34.12 20.71
CA ILE A 5 -4.49 -33.37 19.47
C ILE A 5 -4.04 -34.32 18.35
N ALA A 6 -3.11 -35.24 18.65
CA ALA A 6 -2.63 -36.21 17.67
C ALA A 6 -3.75 -37.11 17.15
N SER A 7 -4.58 -37.67 18.02
CA SER A 7 -5.73 -38.49 17.63
C SER A 7 -6.75 -37.70 16.79
N ALA A 8 -7.07 -36.46 17.17
CA ALA A 8 -8.00 -35.62 16.42
C ALA A 8 -7.47 -35.25 15.03
N ALA A 9 -6.19 -34.84 14.93
CA ALA A 9 -5.56 -34.54 13.65
C ALA A 9 -5.49 -35.78 12.74
N ILE A 10 -5.09 -36.94 13.27
CA ILE A 10 -5.02 -38.17 12.48
C ILE A 10 -6.42 -38.61 11.99
N ARG A 11 -7.44 -38.52 12.85
CA ARG A 11 -8.82 -38.84 12.47
C ARG A 11 -9.34 -37.88 11.39
N GLY A 12 -9.11 -36.57 11.54
CA GLY A 12 -9.47 -35.55 10.56
C GLY A 12 -8.80 -35.81 9.20
N ALA A 13 -7.49 -36.10 9.19
CA ALA A 13 -6.73 -36.38 7.98
C ALA A 13 -7.28 -37.59 7.21
N ASN A 14 -7.52 -38.70 7.91
CA ASN A 14 -8.11 -39.90 7.30
C ASN A 14 -9.50 -39.60 6.69
N GLY A 15 -10.33 -38.82 7.39
CA GLY A 15 -11.64 -38.41 6.91
C GLY A 15 -11.56 -37.56 5.63
N LEU A 16 -10.71 -36.53 5.62
CA LEU A 16 -10.54 -35.63 4.48
C LEU A 16 -9.91 -36.32 3.26
N VAL A 17 -8.91 -37.20 3.47
CA VAL A 17 -8.32 -37.97 2.36
C VAL A 17 -9.35 -38.90 1.73
N ALA A 18 -10.19 -39.56 2.53
CA ALA A 18 -11.27 -40.40 2.02
C ALA A 18 -12.33 -39.59 1.25
N GLN A 19 -12.69 -38.41 1.76
CA GLN A 19 -13.59 -37.48 1.08
C GLN A 19 -13.01 -37.00 -0.25
N ALA A 20 -11.74 -36.60 -0.26
CA ALA A 20 -11.04 -36.19 -1.48
C ALA A 20 -11.01 -37.32 -2.51
N GLU A 21 -10.79 -38.57 -2.08
CA GLU A 21 -10.86 -39.74 -2.97
C GLU A 21 -12.23 -39.88 -3.61
N GLU A 22 -13.31 -39.84 -2.82
CA GLU A 22 -14.67 -39.95 -3.34
C GLU A 22 -14.98 -38.83 -4.36
N MET A 23 -14.58 -37.60 -4.03
CA MET A 23 -14.77 -36.45 -4.91
C MET A 23 -13.98 -36.56 -6.22
N VAL A 24 -12.73 -37.02 -6.16
CA VAL A 24 -11.88 -37.25 -7.34
C VAL A 24 -12.48 -38.35 -8.22
N GLU A 25 -12.85 -39.50 -7.65
CA GLU A 25 -13.44 -40.60 -8.42
C GLU A 25 -14.75 -40.17 -9.11
N LYS A 26 -15.59 -39.41 -8.40
CA LYS A 26 -16.79 -38.83 -8.97
C LYS A 26 -16.47 -37.86 -10.11
N ALA A 27 -15.54 -36.95 -9.92
CA ALA A 27 -15.12 -36.01 -10.96
C ALA A 27 -14.54 -36.73 -12.18
N ILE A 28 -13.76 -37.79 -11.99
CA ILE A 28 -13.26 -38.65 -13.08
C ILE A 28 -14.40 -39.33 -13.82
N ALA A 29 -15.38 -39.87 -13.11
CA ALA A 29 -16.53 -40.56 -13.71
C ALA A 29 -17.41 -39.59 -14.53
N GLU A 30 -17.57 -38.35 -14.08
CA GLU A 30 -18.45 -37.36 -14.71
C GLU A 30 -17.77 -36.51 -15.78
N LYS A 31 -16.50 -36.14 -15.60
CA LYS A 31 -15.77 -35.19 -16.46
C LYS A 31 -14.65 -35.84 -17.28
N GLY A 32 -14.22 -37.04 -16.90
CA GLY A 32 -13.08 -37.74 -17.49
C GLY A 32 -11.74 -37.36 -16.84
N LYS A 33 -10.75 -38.25 -16.94
CA LYS A 33 -9.42 -38.08 -16.33
C LYS A 33 -8.65 -36.90 -16.92
N ASP A 34 -8.83 -36.63 -18.21
CA ASP A 34 -8.10 -35.59 -18.94
C ASP A 34 -8.70 -34.19 -18.78
N PHE A 35 -9.74 -34.03 -17.94
CA PHE A 35 -10.32 -32.71 -17.66
C PHE A 35 -9.25 -31.82 -17.03
N ALA A 36 -8.86 -30.75 -17.73
CA ALA A 36 -7.86 -29.81 -17.28
C ALA A 36 -8.42 -28.85 -16.24
N PHE A 37 -7.61 -28.52 -15.23
CA PHE A 37 -7.96 -27.56 -14.21
C PHE A 37 -6.75 -26.70 -13.83
N GLU A 38 -7.01 -25.42 -13.61
CA GLU A 38 -6.10 -24.46 -12.99
C GLU A 38 -6.90 -23.60 -12.01
N PHE A 39 -6.31 -23.26 -10.87
CA PHE A 39 -6.88 -22.23 -10.02
C PHE A 39 -6.84 -20.87 -10.75
N PRO A 40 -7.72 -19.91 -10.38
CA PRO A 40 -7.73 -18.59 -10.99
C PRO A 40 -6.38 -17.88 -10.81
N ASP A 41 -5.78 -17.42 -11.93
CA ASP A 41 -4.60 -16.55 -11.96
C ASP A 41 -3.45 -17.06 -11.05
N THR A 42 -2.98 -18.28 -11.31
CA THR A 42 -1.78 -18.84 -10.68
C THR A 42 -0.88 -19.56 -11.67
N ALA A 43 0.43 -19.37 -11.55
CA ALA A 43 1.44 -20.09 -12.32
C ALA A 43 1.92 -21.38 -11.62
N TYR A 44 1.36 -21.70 -10.44
CA TYR A 44 1.89 -22.72 -9.53
C TYR A 44 0.94 -23.92 -9.33
N TYR A 45 0.06 -24.19 -10.29
CA TYR A 45 -0.84 -25.36 -10.29
C TYR A 45 -1.70 -25.43 -9.01
N LEU A 46 -1.71 -26.59 -8.32
CA LEU A 46 -2.10 -26.73 -6.93
C LEU A 46 -0.86 -26.43 -6.06
N PRO A 47 -0.73 -25.21 -5.50
CA PRO A 47 0.54 -24.71 -4.98
C PRO A 47 1.13 -25.48 -3.80
N MET A 48 0.31 -26.01 -2.87
CA MET A 48 0.79 -26.78 -1.72
C MET A 48 1.42 -28.10 -2.18
N ILE A 49 0.68 -28.88 -2.97
CA ILE A 49 1.17 -30.13 -3.56
C ILE A 49 2.40 -29.86 -4.41
N TYR A 50 2.37 -28.83 -5.27
CA TYR A 50 3.48 -28.50 -6.16
C TYR A 50 4.74 -28.11 -5.40
N ALA A 51 4.64 -27.24 -4.38
CA ALA A 51 5.77 -26.84 -3.56
C ALA A 51 6.40 -28.04 -2.83
N MET A 52 5.58 -28.90 -2.23
CA MET A 52 6.07 -30.03 -1.43
C MET A 52 6.63 -31.17 -2.26
N THR A 53 6.02 -31.48 -3.41
CA THR A 53 6.32 -32.71 -4.18
C THR A 53 7.00 -32.45 -5.52
N GLY A 54 6.90 -31.22 -6.05
CA GLY A 54 7.33 -30.88 -7.41
C GLY A 54 6.40 -31.41 -8.50
N PHE A 55 5.30 -32.09 -8.13
CA PHE A 55 4.35 -32.68 -9.06
C PHE A 55 3.34 -31.63 -9.56
N PRO A 56 3.36 -31.28 -10.87
CA PRO A 56 2.43 -30.28 -11.41
C PRO A 56 1.08 -30.94 -11.72
N VAL A 57 0.09 -30.69 -10.86
CA VAL A 57 -1.28 -31.18 -11.07
C VAL A 57 -1.97 -30.34 -12.13
N LYS A 58 -2.29 -30.93 -13.30
CA LYS A 58 -2.91 -30.21 -14.43
C LYS A 58 -4.30 -30.73 -14.77
N THR A 59 -4.60 -31.95 -14.37
CA THR A 59 -5.85 -32.64 -14.71
C THR A 59 -6.47 -33.32 -13.49
N VAL A 60 -7.74 -33.70 -13.59
CA VAL A 60 -8.41 -34.50 -12.55
C VAL A 60 -7.72 -35.87 -12.36
N GLY A 61 -7.16 -36.44 -13.44
CA GLY A 61 -6.32 -37.63 -13.36
C GLY A 61 -5.05 -37.42 -12.52
N ASP A 62 -4.42 -36.25 -12.64
CA ASP A 62 -3.28 -35.87 -11.82
C ASP A 62 -3.68 -35.64 -10.35
N MET A 63 -4.89 -35.15 -10.06
CA MET A 63 -5.39 -35.04 -8.68
C MET A 63 -5.45 -36.42 -8.00
N LYS A 64 -5.87 -37.47 -8.73
CA LYS A 64 -5.84 -38.86 -8.22
C LYS A 64 -4.43 -39.33 -7.92
N ALA A 65 -3.46 -38.99 -8.78
CA ALA A 65 -2.06 -39.32 -8.54
C ALA A 65 -1.51 -38.55 -7.32
N ALA A 66 -1.83 -37.27 -7.19
CA ALA A 66 -1.42 -36.44 -6.08
C ALA A 66 -2.00 -36.91 -4.73
N LEU A 67 -3.22 -37.43 -4.73
CA LEU A 67 -3.83 -38.05 -3.55
C LEU A 67 -3.02 -39.26 -3.04
N GLY A 68 -2.27 -39.92 -3.91
CA GLY A 68 -1.30 -40.96 -3.52
C GLY A 68 -0.27 -40.45 -2.51
N PHE A 69 0.25 -39.23 -2.70
CA PHE A 69 1.19 -38.63 -1.75
C PHE A 69 0.53 -38.35 -0.39
N ALA A 70 -0.73 -37.93 -0.37
CA ALA A 70 -1.47 -37.73 0.88
C ALA A 70 -1.66 -39.06 1.62
N LYS A 71 -1.98 -40.14 0.90
CA LYS A 71 -2.16 -41.48 1.48
C LYS A 71 -0.89 -42.06 2.08
N GLU A 72 0.27 -41.77 1.52
CA GLU A 72 1.58 -42.19 2.07
C GLU A 72 1.91 -41.53 3.41
N LEU A 73 1.27 -40.40 3.72
CA LEU A 73 1.47 -39.61 4.94
C LEU A 73 0.43 -39.91 6.03
N LEU A 74 -0.54 -40.79 5.76
CA LEU A 74 -1.55 -41.18 6.75
C LEU A 74 -0.99 -42.17 7.76
N HIS A 75 -1.43 -42.00 9.01
CA HIS A 75 -1.07 -42.86 10.13
C HIS A 75 -2.33 -43.35 10.87
N ASP A 76 -2.15 -44.37 11.71
CA ASP A 76 -3.21 -44.88 12.60
C ASP A 76 -3.35 -44.00 13.86
N GLU A 77 -4.55 -43.93 14.43
CA GLU A 77 -4.75 -43.21 15.69
C GLU A 77 -3.91 -43.80 16.84
N PRO A 78 -3.35 -42.96 17.72
CA PRO A 78 -2.62 -43.40 18.90
C PRO A 78 -3.39 -44.40 19.78
N GLU A 79 -2.81 -45.58 20.01
CA GLU A 79 -3.38 -46.61 20.88
C GLU A 79 -3.66 -46.12 22.32
N ASP A 80 -4.64 -46.74 22.99
CA ASP A 80 -5.04 -46.38 24.35
C ASP A 80 -4.00 -46.67 25.43
N ASN A 81 -3.20 -47.72 25.24
CA ASN A 81 -2.35 -48.26 26.29
C ASN A 81 -0.85 -48.15 26.00
N ILE A 82 -0.44 -47.55 24.87
CA ILE A 82 0.97 -47.43 24.48
C ILE A 82 1.34 -45.96 24.23
N TRP A 83 2.28 -45.44 25.03
CA TRP A 83 2.76 -44.06 24.92
C TRP A 83 3.95 -43.98 23.94
N LYS A 84 3.70 -43.54 22.70
CA LYS A 84 4.73 -43.27 21.67
C LYS A 84 4.83 -41.76 21.41
N PRO A 85 5.96 -41.22 20.92
CA PRO A 85 6.03 -39.83 20.48
C PRO A 85 5.17 -39.60 19.22
N TYR A 86 4.02 -38.96 19.36
CA TYR A 86 3.03 -38.80 18.28
C TYR A 86 3.25 -37.59 17.34
N LEU A 87 4.30 -36.79 17.58
CA LEU A 87 4.49 -35.52 16.87
C LEU A 87 4.68 -35.72 15.36
N GLY A 88 5.58 -36.63 14.96
CA GLY A 88 5.84 -36.86 13.53
C GLY A 88 4.61 -37.37 12.79
N GLU A 89 3.92 -38.37 13.35
CA GLU A 89 2.73 -38.98 12.75
C GLU A 89 1.57 -37.99 12.58
N ALA A 90 1.35 -37.14 13.59
CA ALA A 90 0.32 -36.10 13.53
C ALA A 90 0.68 -35.00 12.52
N LEU A 91 1.97 -34.64 12.42
CA LEU A 91 2.46 -33.68 11.43
C LEU A 91 2.35 -34.23 10.00
N ASP A 92 2.77 -35.47 9.74
CA ASP A 92 2.58 -36.11 8.44
C ASP A 92 1.10 -36.12 8.04
N SER A 93 0.22 -36.51 8.97
CA SER A 93 -1.23 -36.49 8.76
C SER A 93 -1.77 -35.07 8.51
N GLY A 94 -1.19 -34.07 9.17
CA GLY A 94 -1.47 -32.65 8.91
C GLY A 94 -1.08 -32.23 7.49
N MET A 95 0.05 -32.71 6.96
CA MET A 95 0.42 -32.44 5.56
C MET A 95 -0.50 -33.18 4.57
N ALA A 96 -0.88 -34.42 4.87
CA ALA A 96 -1.88 -35.18 4.10
C ALA A 96 -3.21 -34.41 4.01
N THR A 97 -3.59 -33.76 5.12
CA THR A 97 -4.78 -32.90 5.19
C THR A 97 -4.70 -31.74 4.21
N LEU A 98 -3.59 -30.99 4.20
CA LEU A 98 -3.46 -29.85 3.29
C LEU A 98 -3.56 -30.28 1.82
N PHE A 99 -2.97 -31.42 1.45
CA PHE A 99 -3.11 -31.97 0.09
C PHE A 99 -4.55 -32.37 -0.23
N ALA A 100 -5.25 -33.00 0.72
CA ALA A 100 -6.65 -33.39 0.54
C ALA A 100 -7.57 -32.17 0.41
N GLU A 101 -7.40 -31.16 1.28
CA GLU A 101 -8.14 -29.89 1.21
C GLU A 101 -7.91 -29.20 -0.13
N GLU A 102 -6.67 -29.19 -0.65
CA GLU A 102 -6.34 -28.54 -1.93
C GLU A 102 -7.06 -29.18 -3.09
N ILE A 103 -7.11 -30.52 -3.10
CA ILE A 103 -7.84 -31.31 -4.09
C ILE A 103 -9.36 -31.09 -3.94
N ILE A 104 -9.89 -31.10 -2.72
CA ILE A 104 -11.32 -30.87 -2.45
C ILE A 104 -11.74 -29.50 -2.98
N LEU A 105 -11.00 -28.45 -2.63
CA LEU A 105 -11.30 -27.08 -3.06
C LEU A 105 -11.14 -26.90 -4.57
N ALA A 106 -10.12 -27.51 -5.19
CA ALA A 106 -9.96 -27.53 -6.64
C ALA A 106 -11.17 -28.19 -7.33
N ILE A 107 -11.66 -29.31 -6.81
CA ILE A 107 -12.86 -29.97 -7.34
C ILE A 107 -14.10 -29.09 -7.14
N LYS A 108 -14.25 -28.41 -6.00
CA LYS A 108 -15.35 -27.46 -5.80
C LYS A 108 -15.33 -26.35 -6.86
N TYR A 109 -14.16 -25.83 -7.26
CA TYR A 109 -14.05 -24.91 -8.40
C TYR A 109 -14.48 -25.53 -9.73
N ILE A 110 -14.11 -26.80 -10.01
CA ILE A 110 -14.55 -27.52 -11.22
C ILE A 110 -16.08 -27.58 -11.32
N TYR A 111 -16.77 -27.68 -10.20
CA TYR A 111 -18.23 -27.70 -10.11
C TYR A 111 -18.88 -26.31 -9.96
N GLY A 112 -18.09 -25.22 -9.96
CA GLY A 112 -18.60 -23.86 -9.79
C GLY A 112 -19.19 -23.59 -8.41
N LEU A 113 -18.71 -24.32 -7.39
CA LEU A 113 -19.09 -24.13 -5.98
C LEU A 113 -18.21 -23.09 -5.27
N GLU A 114 -17.09 -22.70 -5.90
CA GLU A 114 -16.17 -21.67 -5.43
C GLU A 114 -16.08 -20.48 -6.41
N PRO A 115 -15.86 -19.24 -5.92
CA PRO A 115 -15.88 -18.88 -4.50
C PRO A 115 -17.29 -18.99 -3.91
N VAL A 116 -17.38 -19.42 -2.65
CA VAL A 116 -18.69 -19.57 -1.99
C VAL A 116 -19.43 -18.24 -1.94
N LYS A 117 -20.74 -18.30 -2.19
CA LYS A 117 -21.68 -17.22 -1.87
C LYS A 117 -22.50 -17.63 -0.66
N ASP A 118 -22.38 -16.85 0.42
CA ASP A 118 -23.12 -17.07 1.66
C ASP A 118 -24.63 -16.99 1.40
N PRO A 119 -25.40 -18.04 1.72
CA PRO A 119 -26.83 -18.08 1.42
C PRO A 119 -27.65 -17.12 2.30
N ASP A 120 -27.17 -16.82 3.51
CA ASP A 120 -27.91 -16.00 4.49
C ASP A 120 -27.68 -14.51 4.24
N THR A 121 -26.42 -14.14 3.99
CA THR A 121 -25.98 -12.75 3.87
C THR A 121 -25.81 -12.29 2.43
N GLY A 122 -25.74 -13.23 1.47
CA GLY A 122 -25.49 -12.95 0.07
C GLY A 122 -24.04 -12.58 -0.26
N TYR A 123 -23.15 -12.60 0.75
CA TYR A 123 -21.75 -12.23 0.61
C TYR A 123 -20.96 -13.24 -0.22
N VAL A 124 -20.12 -12.75 -1.12
CA VAL A 124 -19.22 -13.59 -1.92
C VAL A 124 -17.86 -13.58 -1.24
N TYR A 125 -17.42 -14.75 -0.78
CA TYR A 125 -16.10 -14.92 -0.18
C TYR A 125 -15.00 -14.73 -1.23
N ASN A 126 -13.76 -14.52 -0.79
CA ASN A 126 -12.65 -14.36 -1.70
C ASN A 126 -12.33 -15.67 -2.44
N GLY A 127 -12.40 -16.81 -1.75
CA GLY A 127 -11.88 -18.08 -2.26
C GLY A 127 -10.36 -18.04 -2.44
N PHE A 128 -9.86 -18.73 -3.46
CA PHE A 128 -8.44 -18.81 -3.80
C PHE A 128 -7.84 -17.41 -4.04
N ILE A 129 -6.69 -17.15 -3.42
CA ILE A 129 -5.98 -15.87 -3.56
C ILE A 129 -5.05 -15.96 -4.78
N THR A 130 -5.15 -15.03 -5.73
CA THR A 130 -4.40 -15.12 -6.99
C THR A 130 -2.93 -14.69 -6.85
N ASP A 131 -2.10 -15.06 -7.84
CA ASP A 131 -0.70 -14.66 -7.91
C ASP A 131 -0.53 -13.15 -8.10
N THR A 132 -1.47 -12.49 -8.78
CA THR A 132 -1.47 -11.02 -8.87
C THR A 132 -1.55 -10.40 -7.46
N ILE A 133 -2.46 -10.89 -6.62
CA ILE A 133 -2.59 -10.41 -5.24
C ILE A 133 -1.34 -10.77 -4.43
N GLN A 134 -0.81 -11.98 -4.59
CA GLN A 134 0.44 -12.40 -3.96
C GLN A 134 1.63 -11.50 -4.33
N ARG A 135 1.74 -11.05 -5.59
CA ARG A 135 2.82 -10.16 -6.02
C ARG A 135 2.66 -8.75 -5.46
N ASN A 136 1.43 -8.26 -5.42
CA ASN A 136 1.12 -6.92 -4.92
C ASN A 136 1.32 -6.79 -3.39
N LEU A 137 0.83 -7.76 -2.62
CA LEU A 137 0.86 -7.70 -1.15
C LEU A 137 1.94 -8.56 -0.51
N GLY A 138 2.32 -9.67 -1.15
CA GLY A 138 3.32 -10.58 -0.61
C GLY A 138 4.72 -9.97 -0.55
N ILE A 139 5.03 -8.94 -1.35
CA ILE A 139 6.26 -8.17 -1.20
C ILE A 139 6.34 -7.47 0.17
N GLN A 140 5.20 -7.04 0.71
CA GLN A 140 5.11 -6.38 2.01
C GLN A 140 5.46 -7.33 3.16
N LEU A 141 5.21 -8.64 3.00
CA LEU A 141 5.68 -9.65 3.96
C LEU A 141 7.21 -9.79 3.92
N VAL A 142 7.81 -9.64 2.75
CA VAL A 142 9.24 -9.88 2.54
C VAL A 142 10.08 -8.68 2.98
N ASP A 143 9.60 -7.47 2.72
CA ASP A 143 10.26 -6.22 3.15
C ASP A 143 9.92 -5.81 4.60
N GLY A 144 8.92 -6.47 5.20
CA GLY A 144 8.51 -6.27 6.59
C GLY A 144 7.56 -5.09 6.81
N THR A 145 7.11 -4.41 5.75
CA THR A 145 6.09 -3.36 5.84
C THR A 145 4.75 -3.92 6.31
N MET A 146 4.43 -5.18 5.98
CA MET A 146 3.38 -5.98 6.58
C MET A 146 4.03 -7.01 7.52
N PRO A 147 3.89 -6.87 8.86
CA PRO A 147 4.62 -7.70 9.82
C PRO A 147 4.32 -9.20 9.72
N GLY A 148 3.16 -9.56 9.19
CA GLY A 148 2.69 -10.94 9.11
C GLY A 148 1.21 -11.01 8.72
N PHE A 149 0.64 -12.21 8.84
CA PHE A 149 -0.81 -12.40 8.71
C PHE A 149 -1.37 -13.29 9.84
N ALA A 150 -2.63 -13.09 10.16
CA ALA A 150 -3.38 -13.88 11.13
C ALA A 150 -4.51 -14.64 10.42
N ALA A 151 -4.61 -15.94 10.65
CA ALA A 151 -5.78 -16.72 10.25
C ALA A 151 -6.75 -16.83 11.44
N ILE A 152 -7.90 -16.16 11.37
CA ILE A 152 -8.96 -16.31 12.37
C ILE A 152 -9.92 -17.40 11.90
N ILE A 153 -10.09 -18.41 12.75
CA ILE A 153 -10.86 -19.61 12.41
C ILE A 153 -12.01 -19.76 13.42
N GLY A 154 -13.25 -19.75 12.94
CA GLY A 154 -14.44 -19.93 13.78
C GLY A 154 -15.16 -18.63 14.13
N ALA A 155 -15.65 -18.51 15.36
CA ALA A 155 -16.50 -17.39 15.81
C ALA A 155 -16.17 -16.96 17.24
N ALA A 156 -16.10 -15.65 17.46
CA ALA A 156 -15.93 -15.09 18.80
C ALA A 156 -17.21 -15.31 19.65
N PRO A 157 -17.13 -15.22 20.99
CA PRO A 157 -18.33 -15.29 21.83
C PRO A 157 -19.35 -14.18 21.58
N THR A 158 -18.91 -13.02 21.09
CA THR A 158 -19.77 -11.87 20.74
C THR A 158 -19.23 -11.11 19.53
N ASP A 159 -20.12 -10.40 18.83
CA ASP A 159 -19.75 -9.55 17.70
C ASP A 159 -18.73 -8.46 18.08
N ASP A 160 -18.82 -7.87 19.28
CA ASP A 160 -17.89 -6.82 19.72
C ASP A 160 -16.47 -7.37 19.96
N ILE A 161 -16.35 -8.60 20.46
CA ILE A 161 -15.05 -9.27 20.61
C ILE A 161 -14.42 -9.51 19.23
N ALA A 162 -15.21 -9.96 18.24
CA ALA A 162 -14.73 -10.17 16.88
C ALA A 162 -14.20 -8.88 16.25
N VAL A 163 -14.93 -7.77 16.41
CA VAL A 163 -14.50 -6.44 15.95
C VAL A 163 -13.20 -6.02 16.63
N ASN A 164 -13.10 -6.16 17.96
CA ASN A 164 -11.91 -5.74 18.71
C ASN A 164 -10.66 -6.53 18.29
N ILE A 165 -10.76 -7.86 18.15
CA ILE A 165 -9.65 -8.70 17.68
C ILE A 165 -9.18 -8.27 16.29
N CYS A 166 -10.11 -8.07 15.34
CA CYS A 166 -9.76 -7.67 13.98
C CYS A 166 -9.16 -6.26 13.92
N ARG A 167 -9.68 -5.31 14.73
CA ARG A 167 -9.15 -3.95 14.83
C ARG A 167 -7.74 -3.94 15.41
N GLU A 168 -7.48 -4.71 16.46
CA GLU A 168 -6.12 -4.83 17.03
C GLU A 168 -5.12 -5.35 16.00
N LEU A 169 -5.50 -6.36 15.19
CA LEU A 169 -4.67 -6.85 14.09
C LEU A 169 -4.42 -5.78 13.01
N GLN A 170 -5.45 -5.02 12.63
CA GLN A 170 -5.33 -3.90 11.68
C GLN A 170 -4.40 -2.79 12.19
N GLU A 171 -4.51 -2.40 13.46
CA GLU A 171 -3.63 -1.39 14.08
C GLU A 171 -2.17 -1.84 14.06
N LYS A 172 -1.92 -3.14 14.19
CA LYS A 172 -0.59 -3.75 14.08
C LYS A 172 -0.17 -4.03 12.63
N ASN A 173 -0.94 -3.57 11.65
CA ASN A 173 -0.77 -3.78 10.22
C ASN A 173 -0.67 -5.26 9.79
N ILE A 174 -1.31 -6.16 10.54
CA ILE A 174 -1.33 -7.60 10.27
C ILE A 174 -2.51 -7.91 9.35
N LEU A 175 -2.24 -8.55 8.21
CA LEU A 175 -3.29 -9.02 7.31
C LEU A 175 -4.12 -10.11 7.98
N THR A 176 -5.44 -10.00 7.94
CA THR A 176 -6.35 -10.94 8.60
C THR A 176 -7.10 -11.76 7.57
N PHE A 177 -6.98 -13.08 7.63
CA PHE A 177 -7.78 -14.03 6.88
C PHE A 177 -8.86 -14.64 7.77
N LEU A 178 -10.11 -14.64 7.30
CA LEU A 178 -11.24 -15.20 8.04
C LEU A 178 -11.72 -16.48 7.37
N SER A 179 -11.90 -17.55 8.15
CA SER A 179 -12.41 -18.82 7.66
C SER A 179 -13.12 -19.62 8.74
N GLY A 180 -13.86 -20.65 8.33
CA GLY A 180 -14.50 -21.57 9.25
C GLY A 180 -15.64 -20.97 10.07
N GLN A 181 -16.27 -21.85 10.84
CA GLN A 181 -17.38 -21.53 11.72
C GLN A 181 -17.25 -22.25 13.06
N SER A 182 -17.93 -21.72 14.06
CA SER A 182 -18.15 -22.37 15.35
C SER A 182 -19.63 -22.29 15.71
N ASN A 183 -20.27 -23.44 15.94
CA ASN A 183 -21.69 -23.55 16.26
C ASN A 183 -22.64 -22.80 15.30
N GLY A 184 -22.31 -22.77 14.00
CA GLY A 184 -23.15 -22.14 12.97
C GLY A 184 -22.91 -20.64 12.74
N ASP A 185 -22.02 -20.00 13.51
CA ASP A 185 -21.63 -18.60 13.34
C ASP A 185 -20.16 -18.48 12.89
N SER A 186 -19.76 -17.30 12.41
CA SER A 186 -18.38 -17.03 11.99
C SER A 186 -18.00 -15.57 12.23
N VAL A 187 -16.70 -15.30 12.38
CA VAL A 187 -16.20 -13.91 12.48
C VAL A 187 -16.62 -13.08 11.28
N THR A 188 -16.68 -13.66 10.08
CA THR A 188 -17.20 -12.96 8.88
C THR A 188 -18.61 -12.44 9.11
N LYS A 189 -19.54 -13.30 9.56
CA LYS A 189 -20.93 -12.91 9.83
C LYS A 189 -21.02 -11.90 10.98
N GLN A 190 -20.19 -12.05 12.02
CA GLN A 190 -20.10 -11.14 13.16
C GLN A 190 -19.71 -9.71 12.73
N LEU A 191 -18.70 -9.58 11.87
CA LEU A 191 -18.26 -8.28 11.35
C LEU A 191 -19.30 -7.64 10.43
N GLN A 192 -19.98 -8.43 9.60
CA GLN A 192 -21.07 -7.94 8.74
C GLN A 192 -22.25 -7.39 9.56
N ARG A 193 -22.64 -8.07 10.64
CA ARG A 193 -23.70 -7.58 11.56
C ARG A 193 -23.34 -6.22 12.18
N LYS A 194 -22.05 -5.94 12.35
CA LYS A 194 -21.52 -4.66 12.86
C LYS A 194 -21.25 -3.63 11.77
N GLY A 195 -21.51 -3.95 10.50
CA GLY A 195 -21.26 -3.05 9.37
C GLY A 195 -19.78 -2.74 9.13
N ILE A 196 -18.88 -3.64 9.54
CA ILE A 196 -17.45 -3.52 9.27
C ILE A 196 -17.19 -3.89 7.81
N GLU A 197 -16.48 -3.02 7.10
CA GLU A 197 -16.05 -3.27 5.73
C GLU A 197 -15.00 -4.38 5.70
N LEU A 198 -15.15 -5.29 4.72
CA LEU A 198 -14.31 -6.47 4.52
C LEU A 198 -13.69 -6.40 3.13
N GLY A 199 -12.43 -6.81 3.00
CA GLY A 199 -11.72 -6.88 1.73
C GLY A 199 -10.25 -6.51 1.87
N TRP A 200 -9.56 -6.54 0.74
CA TRP A 200 -8.11 -6.29 0.64
C TRP A 200 -7.72 -4.89 1.14
N ASP A 201 -8.50 -3.86 0.83
CA ASP A 201 -8.22 -2.47 1.26
C ASP A 201 -8.25 -2.34 2.79
N THR A 202 -9.15 -3.06 3.45
CA THR A 202 -9.23 -3.11 4.92
C THR A 202 -8.30 -4.13 5.55
N ARG A 203 -7.59 -4.96 4.76
CA ARG A 203 -6.77 -6.08 5.26
C ARG A 203 -7.55 -7.11 6.10
N ILE A 204 -8.87 -7.21 5.93
CA ILE A 204 -9.71 -8.25 6.54
C ILE A 204 -10.37 -9.04 5.40
N VAL A 205 -9.86 -10.23 5.10
CA VAL A 205 -10.21 -10.99 3.89
C VAL A 205 -10.88 -12.31 4.27
N PRO A 206 -12.20 -12.44 4.04
CA PRO A 206 -12.89 -13.72 4.22
C PRO A 206 -12.60 -14.69 3.09
N LEU A 207 -12.06 -15.86 3.44
CA LEU A 207 -11.67 -16.90 2.47
C LEU A 207 -12.80 -17.86 2.14
N GLY A 208 -13.59 -18.24 3.15
CA GLY A 208 -14.76 -19.10 2.98
C GLY A 208 -15.38 -19.51 4.31
N PRO A 209 -16.57 -20.15 4.30
CA PRO A 209 -17.33 -20.45 5.52
C PRO A 209 -16.82 -21.68 6.29
N ASP A 210 -16.12 -22.59 5.63
CA ASP A 210 -15.64 -23.85 6.22
C ASP A 210 -14.15 -23.78 6.57
N THR A 211 -13.69 -24.66 7.46
CA THR A 211 -12.31 -24.67 7.96
C THR A 211 -11.31 -24.96 6.83
N GLU A 212 -11.68 -25.78 5.85
CA GLU A 212 -10.84 -26.14 4.70
C GLU A 212 -10.41 -24.89 3.90
N HIS A 213 -11.19 -23.81 3.89
CA HIS A 213 -10.82 -22.56 3.22
C HIS A 213 -9.63 -21.84 3.87
N THR A 214 -9.23 -22.24 5.09
CA THR A 214 -7.96 -21.82 5.71
C THR A 214 -6.77 -22.18 4.80
N LEU A 215 -6.90 -23.26 4.01
CA LEU A 215 -5.88 -23.66 3.06
C LEU A 215 -5.50 -22.53 2.10
N TYR A 216 -6.43 -21.68 1.65
CA TYR A 216 -6.07 -20.60 0.73
C TYR A 216 -5.04 -19.63 1.32
N ALA A 217 -5.04 -19.42 2.65
CA ALA A 217 -3.99 -18.64 3.33
C ALA A 217 -2.65 -19.39 3.34
N LEU A 218 -2.67 -20.72 3.48
CA LEU A 218 -1.49 -21.57 3.45
C LEU A 218 -0.91 -21.69 2.03
N ASP A 219 -1.75 -21.75 0.99
CA ASP A 219 -1.35 -21.70 -0.42
C ASP A 219 -0.72 -20.36 -0.78
N TRP A 220 -1.27 -19.28 -0.23
CA TRP A 220 -0.71 -17.94 -0.37
C TRP A 220 0.67 -17.86 0.31
N ALA A 221 0.79 -18.37 1.54
CA ALA A 221 2.07 -18.45 2.24
C ALA A 221 3.11 -19.29 1.49
N ILE A 222 2.75 -20.51 1.03
CA ILE A 222 3.70 -21.40 0.36
C ILE A 222 4.19 -20.82 -0.97
N ARG A 223 3.32 -20.14 -1.72
CA ARG A 223 3.71 -19.44 -2.96
C ARG A 223 4.69 -18.30 -2.73
N ALA A 224 4.71 -17.65 -1.57
CA ALA A 224 5.73 -16.66 -1.25
C ALA A 224 7.16 -17.24 -1.38
N SER A 225 7.36 -18.51 -0.99
CA SER A 225 8.65 -19.18 -1.13
C SER A 225 9.01 -19.55 -2.58
N LEU A 226 8.01 -19.85 -3.41
CA LEU A 226 8.19 -20.11 -4.85
C LEU A 226 8.48 -18.81 -5.62
N ILE A 227 7.76 -17.73 -5.33
CA ILE A 227 7.83 -16.45 -6.05
C ILE A 227 9.02 -15.61 -5.58
N PHE A 228 9.12 -15.35 -4.28
CA PHE A 228 10.13 -14.44 -3.71
C PHE A 228 11.33 -15.18 -3.17
N GLY A 229 11.11 -16.36 -2.58
CA GLY A 229 12.19 -17.21 -2.07
C GLY A 229 12.98 -17.93 -3.16
N GLY A 230 12.45 -18.00 -4.39
CA GLY A 230 13.06 -18.71 -5.51
C GLY A 230 13.33 -20.18 -5.22
N LYS A 231 12.58 -20.79 -4.29
CA LYS A 231 12.76 -22.17 -3.87
C LYS A 231 12.25 -23.11 -4.97
N LYS A 232 12.98 -24.20 -5.20
CA LYS A 232 12.64 -25.17 -6.24
C LYS A 232 11.49 -26.05 -5.74
N ALA A 233 10.44 -26.17 -6.54
CA ALA A 233 9.34 -27.08 -6.28
C ALA A 233 9.85 -28.51 -6.02
N GLY A 234 9.31 -29.17 -4.99
CA GLY A 234 9.74 -30.48 -4.51
C GLY A 234 10.85 -30.45 -3.45
N ASP A 235 11.49 -29.30 -3.22
CA ASP A 235 12.42 -29.12 -2.09
C ASP A 235 11.66 -28.70 -0.83
N PHE A 236 10.84 -29.63 -0.31
CA PHE A 236 9.95 -29.37 0.81
C PHE A 236 10.68 -28.79 2.03
N LYS A 237 11.94 -29.20 2.27
CA LYS A 237 12.74 -28.70 3.40
C LYS A 237 13.01 -27.21 3.29
N GLU A 238 13.43 -26.75 2.12
CA GLU A 238 13.69 -25.33 1.88
C GLU A 238 12.40 -24.51 1.89
N HIS A 239 11.30 -25.08 1.41
CA HIS A 239 9.99 -24.45 1.46
C HIS A 239 9.50 -24.26 2.91
N LEU A 240 9.44 -25.33 3.72
CA LEU A 240 9.01 -25.26 5.12
C LEU A 240 9.93 -24.36 5.96
N LYS A 241 11.25 -24.42 5.71
CA LYS A 241 12.21 -23.51 6.34
C LYS A 241 11.92 -22.04 5.99
N TYR A 242 11.62 -21.75 4.72
CA TYR A 242 11.24 -20.40 4.30
C TYR A 242 9.99 -19.91 5.03
N GLN A 243 8.95 -20.75 5.13
CA GLN A 243 7.71 -20.39 5.83
C GLN A 243 7.99 -20.03 7.29
N LYS A 244 8.71 -20.90 8.00
CA LYS A 244 9.10 -20.67 9.38
C LYS A 244 9.89 -19.38 9.58
N ASP A 245 10.87 -19.12 8.72
CA ASP A 245 11.86 -18.05 8.93
C ASP A 245 11.42 -16.69 8.35
N ARG A 246 10.52 -16.68 7.35
CA ARG A 246 10.18 -15.46 6.57
C ARG A 246 8.71 -15.09 6.57
N VAL A 247 7.81 -16.04 6.80
CA VAL A 247 6.37 -15.77 6.79
C VAL A 247 5.83 -15.80 8.22
N PHE A 248 5.64 -14.62 8.81
CA PHE A 248 5.15 -14.51 10.19
C PHE A 248 3.62 -14.71 10.27
N ALA A 249 3.18 -15.95 10.02
CA ALA A 249 1.78 -16.34 10.13
C ALA A 249 1.46 -17.02 11.45
N PHE A 250 0.26 -16.79 11.98
CA PHE A 250 -0.28 -17.47 13.16
C PHE A 250 -1.80 -17.60 13.06
N ALA A 251 -2.37 -18.55 13.80
CA ALA A 251 -3.81 -18.75 13.86
C ALA A 251 -4.40 -18.28 15.20
N VAL A 252 -5.59 -17.68 15.15
CA VAL A 252 -6.45 -17.40 16.29
C VAL A 252 -7.71 -18.23 16.13
N VAL A 253 -7.88 -19.26 16.96
CA VAL A 253 -9.00 -20.20 16.85
C VAL A 253 -10.04 -19.84 17.89
N LEU A 254 -11.24 -19.48 17.41
CA LEU A 254 -12.33 -18.99 18.25
C LEU A 254 -13.48 -20.01 18.29
N GLY A 255 -13.74 -20.52 19.49
CA GLY A 255 -14.60 -21.65 19.76
C GLY A 255 -13.86 -23.00 19.83
N PRO A 256 -14.54 -24.08 20.23
CA PRO A 256 -13.91 -25.39 20.41
C PRO A 256 -13.44 -25.96 19.06
N PRO A 257 -12.18 -26.43 18.95
CA PRO A 257 -11.70 -27.02 17.69
C PRO A 257 -12.25 -28.44 17.48
N ASP A 258 -12.78 -28.69 16.29
CA ASP A 258 -13.17 -30.01 15.79
C ASP A 258 -11.98 -30.72 15.11
N ASP A 259 -12.18 -31.98 14.70
CA ASP A 259 -11.13 -32.80 14.10
C ASP A 259 -10.55 -32.17 12.81
N ILE A 260 -11.37 -31.46 12.03
CA ILE A 260 -10.92 -30.75 10.83
C ILE A 260 -9.98 -29.61 11.22
N LYS A 261 -10.37 -28.75 12.17
CA LYS A 261 -9.52 -27.67 12.69
C LYS A 261 -8.21 -28.21 13.27
N TRP A 262 -8.24 -29.32 14.01
CA TRP A 262 -7.01 -29.94 14.52
C TRP A 262 -6.11 -30.45 13.39
N SER A 263 -6.69 -31.05 12.36
CA SER A 263 -5.95 -31.61 11.23
C SER A 263 -5.32 -30.53 10.35
N THR A 264 -6.08 -29.52 9.96
CA THR A 264 -5.58 -28.34 9.22
C THR A 264 -4.50 -27.63 10.04
N GLY A 265 -4.72 -27.47 11.34
CA GLY A 265 -3.76 -26.88 12.28
C GLY A 265 -2.44 -27.65 12.36
N ALA A 266 -2.47 -28.99 12.37
CA ALA A 266 -1.26 -29.81 12.30
C ALA A 266 -0.47 -29.57 11.00
N GLY A 267 -1.17 -29.38 9.88
CA GLY A 267 -0.55 -28.96 8.61
C GLY A 267 0.09 -27.57 8.70
N ALA A 268 -0.57 -26.60 9.31
CA ALA A 268 -0.03 -25.26 9.52
C ALA A 268 1.22 -25.29 10.45
N ILE A 269 1.23 -26.16 11.47
CA ILE A 269 2.39 -26.33 12.35
C ILE A 269 3.60 -26.82 11.55
N ASN A 270 3.45 -27.72 10.57
CA ASN A 270 4.57 -28.11 9.68
C ASN A 270 5.23 -26.92 8.99
N MET A 271 4.45 -25.90 8.64
CA MET A 271 4.94 -24.67 8.02
C MET A 271 5.57 -23.69 9.05
N GLY A 272 5.56 -24.04 10.33
CA GLY A 272 6.07 -23.23 11.43
C GLY A 272 5.07 -22.19 11.95
N PHE A 273 3.77 -22.40 11.71
CA PHE A 273 2.72 -21.47 12.11
C PHE A 273 1.99 -21.98 13.37
N PRO A 274 2.05 -21.24 14.49
CA PRO A 274 1.40 -21.66 15.72
C PRO A 274 -0.08 -21.23 15.76
N ALA A 275 -0.82 -21.82 16.69
CA ALA A 275 -2.21 -21.46 16.96
C ALA A 275 -2.42 -21.07 18.43
N VAL A 276 -3.25 -20.05 18.66
CA VAL A 276 -3.77 -19.70 19.99
C VAL A 276 -5.28 -19.88 19.99
N CYS A 277 -5.78 -20.71 20.91
CA CYS A 277 -7.20 -21.00 21.05
C CYS A 277 -7.82 -20.22 22.22
N ASP A 278 -9.09 -19.83 22.09
CA ASP A 278 -9.85 -19.20 23.18
C ASP A 278 -10.61 -20.19 24.09
N THR A 279 -10.44 -21.49 23.84
CA THR A 279 -11.05 -22.59 24.60
C THR A 279 -10.00 -23.44 25.33
N ASP A 280 -10.46 -24.25 26.28
CA ASP A 280 -9.57 -25.09 27.08
C ASP A 280 -9.03 -26.26 26.27
N VAL A 281 -7.86 -26.06 25.66
CA VAL A 281 -7.15 -27.05 24.86
C VAL A 281 -5.82 -27.47 25.50
N PRO A 282 -5.27 -28.64 25.12
CA PRO A 282 -3.90 -29.00 25.48
C PRO A 282 -2.86 -28.06 24.83
N VAL A 283 -1.85 -27.67 25.59
CA VAL A 283 -0.73 -26.85 25.09
C VAL A 283 0.32 -27.76 24.45
N ILE A 284 0.89 -27.32 23.33
CA ILE A 284 2.05 -27.95 22.70
C ILE A 284 3.24 -27.01 22.82
N HIS A 285 4.13 -27.33 23.76
CA HIS A 285 5.37 -26.60 24.00
C HIS A 285 6.34 -26.67 22.82
N PRO A 286 7.30 -25.71 22.71
CA PRO A 286 8.22 -25.63 21.58
C PRO A 286 8.97 -26.94 21.35
N THR A 287 8.83 -27.53 20.16
CA THR A 287 9.58 -28.74 19.77
C THR A 287 10.69 -28.47 18.77
N GLY A 288 10.78 -27.23 18.28
CA GLY A 288 11.70 -26.81 17.22
C GLY A 288 11.04 -26.69 15.84
N VAL A 289 9.75 -27.00 15.68
CA VAL A 289 9.00 -26.72 14.45
C VAL A 289 8.58 -25.24 14.42
N CYS A 290 7.79 -24.78 15.38
CA CYS A 290 7.53 -23.35 15.62
C CYS A 290 8.69 -22.67 16.40
N ILE A 291 8.64 -21.34 16.53
CA ILE A 291 9.64 -20.58 17.31
C ILE A 291 9.43 -20.79 18.81
N TYR A 292 8.21 -20.61 19.29
CA TYR A 292 7.80 -20.90 20.66
C TYR A 292 6.76 -22.03 20.66
N GLU A 293 5.68 -21.92 21.44
CA GLU A 293 4.60 -22.90 21.48
C GLU A 293 3.99 -23.13 20.09
N GLU A 294 3.62 -24.38 19.78
CA GLU A 294 2.92 -24.73 18.53
C GLU A 294 1.41 -24.53 18.69
N VAL A 295 0.90 -24.81 19.89
CA VAL A 295 -0.49 -24.59 20.30
C VAL A 295 -0.47 -24.04 21.72
N ASP A 296 -1.11 -22.90 21.93
CA ASP A 296 -1.34 -22.33 23.26
C ASP A 296 -2.80 -21.87 23.41
N LYS A 297 -3.17 -21.35 24.58
CA LYS A 297 -4.52 -20.85 24.87
C LYS A 297 -4.50 -19.53 25.62
N GLU A 298 -5.51 -18.70 25.35
CA GLU A 298 -5.75 -17.45 26.06
C GLU A 298 -7.26 -17.19 26.15
N PHE A 299 -7.79 -17.16 27.37
CA PHE A 299 -9.22 -16.99 27.63
C PHE A 299 -9.63 -15.52 27.64
N ASP A 300 -8.68 -14.60 27.84
CA ASP A 300 -8.91 -13.16 27.76
C ASP A 300 -8.76 -12.70 26.31
N HIS A 301 -9.89 -12.50 25.61
CA HIS A 301 -9.89 -12.05 24.21
C HIS A 301 -9.21 -10.70 24.00
N ALA A 302 -9.02 -9.87 25.05
CA ALA A 302 -8.25 -8.64 24.95
C ALA A 302 -6.72 -8.88 24.90
N LYS A 303 -6.26 -10.10 25.16
CA LYS A 303 -4.84 -10.50 25.13
C LYS A 303 -4.52 -11.53 24.06
N ILE A 304 -5.52 -12.16 23.45
CA ILE A 304 -5.33 -13.29 22.53
C ILE A 304 -4.46 -12.93 21.31
N VAL A 305 -4.62 -11.73 20.75
CA VAL A 305 -3.82 -11.24 19.62
C VAL A 305 -2.36 -11.05 20.05
N GLN A 306 -2.14 -10.35 21.17
CA GLN A 306 -0.80 -10.13 21.71
C GLN A 306 -0.10 -11.46 22.03
N LYS A 307 -0.83 -12.41 22.62
CA LYS A 307 -0.33 -13.76 22.91
C LYS A 307 0.05 -14.51 21.62
N ALA A 308 -0.76 -14.44 20.57
CA ALA A 308 -0.47 -15.08 19.28
C ALA A 308 0.77 -14.49 18.59
N ILE A 309 0.94 -13.17 18.67
CA ILE A 309 2.14 -12.47 18.18
C ILE A 309 3.40 -12.93 18.94
N GLU A 310 3.30 -13.03 20.27
CA GLU A 310 4.40 -13.50 21.13
C GLU A 310 4.79 -14.93 20.80
N VAL A 311 3.82 -15.85 20.73
CA VAL A 311 4.04 -17.26 20.40
C VAL A 311 4.62 -17.43 18.99
N ARG A 312 4.22 -16.58 18.03
CA ARG A 312 4.85 -16.57 16.70
C ARG A 312 6.29 -16.08 16.73
N GLY A 313 6.70 -15.36 17.76
CA GLY A 313 7.99 -14.68 17.86
C GLY A 313 8.08 -13.43 17.01
N LEU A 314 6.92 -12.84 16.67
CA LEU A 314 6.84 -11.61 15.90
C LEU A 314 7.08 -10.42 16.84
N LYS A 315 8.10 -9.60 16.53
CA LYS A 315 8.39 -8.38 17.29
C LYS A 315 7.82 -7.18 16.56
N ILE A 316 6.58 -6.81 16.90
CA ILE A 316 5.97 -5.61 16.35
C ILE A 316 6.24 -4.45 17.29
N ILE A 317 7.04 -3.48 16.85
CA ILE A 317 7.15 -2.19 17.50
C ILE A 317 6.11 -1.28 16.83
N VAL A 318 4.87 -1.31 17.32
CA VAL A 318 3.87 -0.32 16.89
C VAL A 318 4.03 0.89 17.79
N GLU A 319 4.63 1.95 17.26
CA GLU A 319 4.47 3.25 17.89
C GLU A 319 3.10 3.80 17.49
N LYS A 320 2.23 3.95 18.48
CA LYS A 320 0.90 4.52 18.31
C LYS A 320 0.87 5.88 19.00
N PRO A 321 0.48 6.97 18.30
CA PRO A 321 0.23 8.24 18.96
C PRO A 321 -0.95 8.09 19.93
N PRO A 322 -0.91 8.71 21.13
CA PRO A 322 -1.97 8.59 22.13
C PRO A 322 -3.20 9.43 21.74
N ILE A 323 -3.94 8.97 20.73
CA ILE A 323 -5.14 9.61 20.18
C ILE A 323 -6.37 8.69 20.33
N PRO A 324 -7.60 9.23 20.31
CA PRO A 324 -8.83 8.47 20.58
C PRO A 324 -9.37 7.64 19.39
N VAL A 325 -8.61 7.52 18.31
CA VAL A 325 -8.98 6.72 17.12
C VAL A 325 -7.92 5.66 16.83
N ALA A 326 -8.29 4.66 16.04
CA ALA A 326 -7.33 3.68 15.53
C ALA A 326 -6.28 4.39 14.64
N TYR A 327 -5.04 3.90 14.69
CA TYR A 327 -3.93 4.48 13.96
C TYR A 327 -3.10 3.37 13.31
N GLY A 328 -2.82 3.49 12.02
CA GLY A 328 -1.97 2.57 11.28
C GLY A 328 -2.11 2.72 9.75
N PRO A 329 -1.21 2.10 8.96
CA PRO A 329 -1.21 2.18 7.50
C PRO A 329 -2.49 1.73 6.81
N ALA A 330 -3.29 0.88 7.46
CA ALA A 330 -4.55 0.38 6.92
C ALA A 330 -5.62 1.48 6.74
N PHE A 331 -5.50 2.59 7.47
CA PHE A 331 -6.40 3.74 7.34
C PHE A 331 -5.91 4.75 6.29
N GLU A 332 -4.67 4.60 5.80
CA GLU A 332 -4.13 5.46 4.75
C GLU A 332 -4.91 5.24 3.44
N GLY A 333 -5.59 6.28 2.97
CA GLY A 333 -6.39 6.24 1.74
C GLY A 333 -7.90 6.34 1.97
N GLU A 334 -8.36 6.37 3.23
CA GLU A 334 -9.76 6.70 3.56
C GLU A 334 -10.20 8.01 2.88
N ARG A 335 -11.41 8.02 2.30
CA ARG A 335 -11.95 9.21 1.62
C ARG A 335 -13.05 9.85 2.45
N ILE A 336 -12.83 11.07 2.93
CA ILE A 336 -13.84 11.85 3.65
C ILE A 336 -14.64 12.70 2.66
N ARG A 337 -15.89 12.28 2.40
CA ARG A 337 -16.84 13.02 1.56
C ARG A 337 -17.44 14.20 2.32
N LYS A 338 -18.11 15.12 1.60
CA LYS A 338 -18.63 16.37 2.18
C LYS A 338 -19.69 16.11 3.25
N GLU A 339 -20.51 15.09 3.06
CA GLU A 339 -21.57 14.65 3.95
C GLU A 339 -21.04 14.12 5.29
N ASP A 340 -19.86 13.49 5.29
CA ASP A 340 -19.22 12.90 6.47
C ASP A 340 -18.21 13.84 7.13
N MET A 341 -17.90 14.96 6.48
CA MET A 341 -16.93 15.95 6.94
C MET A 341 -17.46 16.72 8.16
N PHE A 342 -16.64 16.82 9.20
CA PHE A 342 -16.86 17.70 10.35
C PHE A 342 -16.23 19.07 10.12
N ILE A 343 -14.94 19.09 9.77
CA ILE A 343 -14.17 20.33 9.52
C ILE A 343 -13.14 20.10 8.39
N GLU A 344 -12.84 21.16 7.62
CA GLU A 344 -11.75 21.18 6.64
C GLU A 344 -10.83 22.40 6.80
N PHE A 345 -9.54 22.21 6.49
CA PHE A 345 -8.49 23.22 6.53
C PHE A 345 -7.72 23.22 5.21
N GLY A 346 -7.43 24.38 4.63
CA GLY A 346 -6.65 24.47 3.39
C GLY A 346 -7.45 24.25 2.12
N GLY A 347 -6.80 23.67 1.11
CA GLY A 347 -7.31 23.59 -0.24
C GLY A 347 -7.52 25.00 -0.82
N GLN A 348 -8.68 25.24 -1.43
CA GLN A 348 -9.08 26.58 -1.90
C GLN A 348 -10.10 27.26 -0.97
N ARG A 349 -10.23 26.77 0.26
CA ARG A 349 -11.28 27.23 1.18
C ARG A 349 -10.71 28.16 2.25
N THR A 350 -9.62 27.76 2.88
CA THR A 350 -8.93 28.57 3.90
C THR A 350 -7.42 28.59 3.65
N PRO A 351 -6.69 29.61 4.13
CA PRO A 351 -5.24 29.58 4.17
C PRO A 351 -4.74 28.41 5.02
N ALA A 352 -3.84 27.61 4.48
CA ALA A 352 -3.14 26.58 5.23
C ALA A 352 -1.71 26.40 4.73
N PHE A 353 -0.84 25.88 5.59
CA PHE A 353 0.50 25.43 5.22
C PHE A 353 1.04 24.41 6.24
N GLU A 354 2.09 23.69 5.85
CA GLU A 354 2.85 22.80 6.72
C GLU A 354 4.36 22.97 6.53
N TRP A 355 5.10 23.10 7.62
CA TRP A 355 6.50 23.52 7.57
C TRP A 355 7.32 22.82 8.64
N ALA A 356 8.27 21.98 8.21
CA ALA A 356 9.28 21.41 9.10
C ALA A 356 10.55 22.28 9.11
N ARG A 357 11.14 22.50 10.28
CA ARG A 357 12.32 23.36 10.47
C ARG A 357 13.32 22.73 11.40
N MET A 358 14.59 22.73 11.01
CA MET A 358 15.67 22.43 11.92
C MET A 358 15.88 23.59 12.90
N ARG A 359 16.01 23.26 14.18
CA ARG A 359 16.33 24.18 15.28
C ARG A 359 17.50 23.65 16.10
N GLU A 360 18.10 24.52 16.89
CA GLU A 360 19.10 24.11 17.87
C GLU A 360 18.43 23.33 19.03
N LEU A 361 19.19 22.44 19.66
CA LEU A 361 18.67 21.57 20.72
C LEU A 361 18.11 22.34 21.92
N GLU A 362 18.63 23.53 22.22
CA GLU A 362 18.14 24.37 23.32
C GLU A 362 16.81 25.08 22.99
N ASP A 363 16.51 25.29 21.70
CA ASP A 363 15.32 26.02 21.24
C ASP A 363 14.08 25.12 21.11
N VAL A 364 14.25 23.79 21.27
CA VAL A 364 13.18 22.80 21.14
C VAL A 364 12.92 22.12 22.48
N GLU A 365 11.66 22.20 22.91
CA GLU A 365 11.13 21.43 24.03
C GLU A 365 10.48 20.15 23.49
N ASP A 366 11.08 19.01 23.82
CA ASP A 366 10.70 17.71 23.26
C ASP A 366 9.28 17.31 23.69
N GLY A 367 8.45 16.93 22.71
CA GLY A 367 7.05 16.55 22.89
C GLY A 367 6.10 17.73 23.11
N LYS A 368 6.58 18.98 23.10
CA LYS A 368 5.72 20.15 23.31
C LYS A 368 4.79 20.35 22.13
N ILE A 369 3.50 20.51 22.45
CA ILE A 369 2.46 20.87 21.50
C ILE A 369 1.85 22.18 21.94
N ALA A 370 1.73 23.13 21.02
CA ALA A 370 1.11 24.42 21.27
C ALA A 370 0.08 24.73 20.19
N ILE A 371 -1.04 25.33 20.59
CA ILE A 371 -2.04 25.85 19.65
C ILE A 371 -2.15 27.35 19.84
N VAL A 372 -1.90 28.10 18.78
CA VAL A 372 -1.94 29.55 18.74
C VAL A 372 -3.17 29.98 17.94
N GLY A 373 -4.10 30.62 18.63
CA GLY A 373 -5.24 31.29 18.02
C GLY A 373 -6.31 31.67 19.03
N ALA A 374 -7.25 32.52 18.61
CA ALA A 374 -8.37 32.95 19.45
C ALA A 374 -9.54 31.95 19.38
N ASN A 375 -10.12 31.65 20.55
CA ASN A 375 -11.33 30.81 20.71
C ASN A 375 -11.25 29.47 19.98
N VAL A 376 -10.06 28.84 19.97
CA VAL A 376 -9.78 27.62 19.20
C VAL A 376 -10.81 26.52 19.47
N GLN A 377 -11.07 26.21 20.75
CA GLN A 377 -11.99 25.13 21.11
C GLN A 377 -13.40 25.39 20.57
N GLU A 378 -13.93 26.60 20.77
CA GLU A 378 -15.27 26.97 20.30
C GLU A 378 -15.37 26.88 18.77
N ARG A 379 -14.37 27.41 18.06
CA ARG A 379 -14.31 27.36 16.58
C ARG A 379 -14.20 25.93 16.08
N TYR A 380 -13.40 25.09 16.75
CA TYR A 380 -13.29 23.69 16.41
C TYR A 380 -14.62 22.96 16.59
N GLU A 381 -15.30 23.14 17.74
CA GLU A 381 -16.60 22.51 18.02
C GLU A 381 -17.71 22.91 17.02
N GLN A 382 -17.65 24.12 16.46
CA GLN A 382 -18.58 24.57 15.42
C GLN A 382 -18.42 23.79 14.11
N GLY A 383 -17.24 23.19 13.86
CA GLY A 383 -16.91 22.52 12.61
C GLY A 383 -16.85 23.49 11.41
N GLY A 384 -16.95 22.94 10.19
CA GLY A 384 -16.96 23.73 8.97
C GLY A 384 -15.58 23.97 8.38
N GLN A 385 -15.08 25.21 8.40
CA GLN A 385 -13.83 25.61 7.75
C GLN A 385 -12.97 26.45 8.68
N MET A 386 -11.66 26.18 8.72
CA MET A 386 -10.73 26.91 9.59
C MET A 386 -9.34 27.02 8.94
N PRO A 387 -8.60 28.13 9.13
CA PRO A 387 -7.20 28.22 8.74
C PRO A 387 -6.32 27.28 9.58
N LEU A 388 -5.23 26.76 9.01
CA LEU A 388 -4.30 25.90 9.73
C LEU A 388 -2.85 26.05 9.25
N GLY A 389 -1.96 26.45 10.15
CA GLY A 389 -0.52 26.35 9.96
C GLY A 389 0.06 25.25 10.85
N ILE A 390 0.69 24.22 10.26
CA ILE A 390 1.37 23.15 11.01
C ILE A 390 2.87 23.43 10.98
N VAL A 391 3.45 23.85 12.10
CA VAL A 391 4.88 24.11 12.22
C VAL A 391 5.53 23.04 13.09
N ILE A 392 6.50 22.31 12.54
CA ILE A 392 7.22 21.24 13.22
C ILE A 392 8.68 21.67 13.38
N ASP A 393 9.07 22.03 14.59
CA ASP A 393 10.46 22.32 14.93
C ASP A 393 11.13 21.01 15.40
N VAL A 394 12.18 20.59 14.68
CA VAL A 394 12.95 19.39 14.97
C VAL A 394 14.40 19.74 15.31
N ALA A 395 14.97 19.05 16.28
CA ALA A 395 16.37 19.17 16.63
C ALA A 395 17.00 17.80 16.81
N GLY A 396 18.24 17.64 16.36
CA GLY A 396 19.00 16.42 16.59
C GLY A 396 20.43 16.53 16.08
N ARG A 397 21.35 15.77 16.69
CA ARG A 397 22.79 15.87 16.37
C ARG A 397 23.14 15.53 14.92
N LYS A 398 22.32 14.68 14.28
CA LYS A 398 22.46 14.29 12.88
C LYS A 398 21.43 14.98 11.98
N MET A 399 20.54 15.81 12.53
CA MET A 399 19.59 16.58 11.73
C MET A 399 20.34 17.60 10.89
N GLN A 400 19.91 17.78 9.65
CA GLN A 400 20.47 18.75 8.71
C GLN A 400 19.34 19.50 8.03
N LYS A 401 19.62 20.71 7.53
CA LYS A 401 18.64 21.50 6.76
C LYS A 401 18.11 20.74 5.54
N ASP A 402 18.89 19.83 4.97
CA ASP A 402 18.49 19.02 3.82
C ASP A 402 17.51 17.90 4.18
N PHE A 403 17.32 17.60 5.47
CA PHE A 403 16.35 16.60 5.94
C PHE A 403 14.97 17.21 6.26
N GLU A 404 14.83 18.53 6.23
CA GLU A 404 13.57 19.22 6.56
C GLU A 404 12.43 18.79 5.62
N SER A 405 12.69 18.72 4.31
CA SER A 405 11.73 18.27 3.28
C SER A 405 11.25 16.83 3.49
N ILE A 406 12.15 15.94 3.95
CA ILE A 406 11.86 14.54 4.21
C ILE A 406 10.94 14.39 5.43
N VAL A 407 11.22 15.17 6.49
CA VAL A 407 10.35 15.25 7.67
C VAL A 407 8.99 15.84 7.28
N GLU A 408 8.98 16.95 6.55
CA GLU A 408 7.76 17.65 6.11
C GLU A 408 6.84 16.74 5.30
N ARG A 409 7.38 15.91 4.40
CA ARG A 409 6.55 15.00 3.61
C ARG A 409 5.85 13.94 4.45
N LYS A 410 6.43 13.52 5.57
CA LYS A 410 5.79 12.52 6.45
C LYS A 410 4.56 13.05 7.16
N ILE A 411 4.32 14.37 7.18
CA ILE A 411 3.06 14.96 7.67
C ILE A 411 1.87 14.32 6.96
N HIS A 412 1.96 14.08 5.64
CA HIS A 412 0.91 13.43 4.86
C HIS A 412 0.59 12.02 5.35
N HIS A 413 1.60 11.16 5.54
CA HIS A 413 1.37 9.80 6.03
C HIS A 413 0.88 9.81 7.49
N ASN A 414 1.53 10.62 8.33
CA ASN A 414 1.20 10.70 9.75
C ASN A 414 -0.29 11.07 9.96
N ILE A 415 -0.85 11.99 9.18
CA ILE A 415 -2.27 12.35 9.31
C ILE A 415 -3.19 11.27 8.71
N ASN A 416 -2.87 10.72 7.53
CA ASN A 416 -3.74 9.74 6.86
C ASN A 416 -3.75 8.36 7.53
N GLU A 417 -2.77 8.02 8.36
CA GLU A 417 -2.77 6.78 9.14
C GLU A 417 -3.73 6.83 10.34
N ALA A 418 -4.28 8.00 10.69
CA ALA A 418 -5.30 8.11 11.74
C ALA A 418 -6.70 7.94 11.14
N GLN A 419 -7.46 6.98 11.67
CA GLN A 419 -8.81 6.69 11.19
C GLN A 419 -9.71 7.93 11.22
N GLY A 420 -10.37 8.22 10.10
CA GLY A 420 -11.30 9.34 9.96
C GLY A 420 -10.63 10.72 9.89
N LEU A 421 -9.31 10.79 9.72
CA LEU A 421 -8.55 11.98 9.31
C LEU A 421 -8.07 11.80 7.87
N TRP A 422 -7.94 12.90 7.13
CA TRP A 422 -7.48 12.87 5.75
C TRP A 422 -6.61 14.08 5.46
N HIS A 423 -5.50 13.86 4.74
CA HIS A 423 -4.57 14.90 4.32
C HIS A 423 -4.17 14.72 2.85
N MET A 424 -4.16 15.81 2.09
CA MET A 424 -3.65 15.81 0.71
C MET A 424 -2.90 17.11 0.42
N GLY A 425 -1.97 17.06 -0.54
CA GLY A 425 -1.11 18.18 -0.87
C GLY A 425 0.18 18.15 -0.06
N GLN A 426 0.81 19.33 0.05
CA GLN A 426 2.08 19.55 0.73
C GLN A 426 2.32 21.06 0.90
N ARG A 427 3.36 21.45 1.65
CA ARG A 427 3.83 22.84 1.76
C ARG A 427 2.66 23.80 2.04
N ASP A 428 2.42 24.80 1.22
CA ASP A 428 1.35 25.80 1.36
C ASP A 428 0.10 25.51 0.49
N VAL A 429 0.01 24.31 -0.08
CA VAL A 429 -1.13 23.83 -0.87
C VAL A 429 -1.77 22.58 -0.26
N ASN A 430 -1.59 22.39 1.05
CA ASN A 430 -2.16 21.28 1.78
C ASN A 430 -3.68 21.44 2.01
N TRP A 431 -4.34 20.32 2.24
CA TRP A 431 -5.77 20.22 2.50
C TRP A 431 -6.04 19.08 3.47
N VAL A 432 -6.64 19.40 4.60
CA VAL A 432 -6.89 18.48 5.71
C VAL A 432 -8.37 18.40 6.01
N ARG A 433 -8.87 17.21 6.32
CA ARG A 433 -10.26 16.96 6.73
C ARG A 433 -10.31 16.06 7.95
N ILE A 434 -11.30 16.30 8.80
CA ILE A 434 -11.68 15.41 9.91
C ILE A 434 -13.13 15.02 9.73
N SER A 435 -13.43 13.73 9.90
CA SER A 435 -14.79 13.19 9.78
C SER A 435 -15.62 13.43 11.04
N LYS A 436 -16.95 13.38 10.89
CA LYS A 436 -17.91 13.39 12.02
C LYS A 436 -17.71 12.20 12.95
N ALA A 437 -17.34 11.03 12.40
CA ALA A 437 -17.05 9.83 13.19
C ALA A 437 -15.82 10.03 14.08
N ALA A 438 -14.70 10.52 13.52
CA ALA A 438 -13.50 10.83 14.27
C ALA A 438 -13.75 11.86 15.39
N LYS A 439 -14.52 12.92 15.09
CA LYS A 439 -14.95 13.89 16.12
C LYS A 439 -15.80 13.23 17.21
N GLY A 440 -16.74 12.35 16.83
CA GLY A 440 -17.57 11.58 17.77
C GLY A 440 -16.76 10.68 18.69
N SER A 441 -15.64 10.13 18.21
CA SER A 441 -14.69 9.35 19.03
C SER A 441 -13.84 10.22 19.96
N GLY A 442 -13.83 11.55 19.77
CA GLY A 442 -13.15 12.49 20.66
C GLY A 442 -11.94 13.21 20.07
N ILE A 443 -11.69 13.11 18.76
CA ILE A 443 -10.59 13.84 18.12
C ILE A 443 -10.72 15.35 18.33
N THR A 444 -9.59 15.97 18.61
CA THR A 444 -9.37 17.39 18.83
C THR A 444 -8.35 17.94 17.84
N LEU A 445 -8.17 19.26 17.80
CA LEU A 445 -7.11 19.86 17.02
C LEU A 445 -5.71 19.52 17.57
N GLU A 446 -5.58 19.35 18.90
CA GLU A 446 -4.32 18.99 19.56
C GLU A 446 -3.80 17.63 19.09
N ASP A 447 -4.70 16.69 18.78
CA ASP A 447 -4.34 15.36 18.29
C ASP A 447 -3.53 15.40 16.98
N ILE A 448 -3.73 16.41 16.12
CA ILE A 448 -2.86 16.61 14.94
C ILE A 448 -1.42 16.87 15.40
N GLY A 449 -1.23 17.68 16.44
CA GLY A 449 0.07 17.95 17.04
C GLY A 449 0.68 16.71 17.70
N ILE A 450 -0.12 15.92 18.41
CA ILE A 450 0.29 14.65 19.04
C ILE A 450 0.79 13.67 17.99
N ILE A 451 0.01 13.48 16.92
CA ILE A 451 0.39 12.63 15.78
C ILE A 451 1.75 13.04 15.23
N GLN A 452 1.96 14.33 14.95
CA GLN A 452 3.23 14.79 14.39
C GLN A 452 4.39 14.62 15.38
N ALA A 453 4.22 15.02 16.64
CA ALA A 453 5.27 14.93 17.65
C ALA A 453 5.73 13.48 17.87
N THR A 454 4.78 12.54 18.00
CA THR A 454 5.09 11.12 18.19
C THR A 454 5.71 10.50 16.94
N MET A 455 5.07 10.69 15.77
CA MET A 455 5.43 9.92 14.58
C MET A 455 6.67 10.47 13.88
N VAL A 456 6.90 11.79 13.89
CA VAL A 456 8.18 12.35 13.39
C VAL A 456 9.33 11.79 14.21
N LYS A 457 9.21 11.80 15.54
CA LYS A 457 10.26 11.28 16.42
C LYS A 457 10.51 9.79 16.20
N HIS A 458 9.44 9.00 16.07
CA HIS A 458 9.57 7.56 15.85
C HIS A 458 10.21 7.22 14.50
N ARG A 459 9.70 7.82 13.42
CA ARG A 459 10.17 7.55 12.05
C ARG A 459 11.60 8.02 11.83
N PHE A 460 11.98 9.12 12.48
CA PHE A 460 13.30 9.73 12.32
C PHE A 460 14.18 9.60 13.55
N LYS A 461 13.95 8.58 14.40
CA LYS A 461 14.68 8.34 15.66
C LYS A 461 16.21 8.27 15.53
N SER A 462 16.72 8.03 14.33
CA SER A 462 18.15 7.99 14.03
C SER A 462 18.77 9.38 13.84
N ILE A 463 17.95 10.41 13.55
CA ILE A 463 18.39 11.77 13.20
C ILE A 463 17.72 12.88 14.03
N VAL A 464 16.51 12.67 14.54
CA VAL A 464 15.72 13.63 15.34
C VAL A 464 15.75 13.20 16.80
N ASP A 465 16.26 14.08 17.66
CA ASP A 465 16.34 13.87 19.11
C ASP A 465 15.14 14.51 19.83
N LYS A 466 14.68 15.69 19.36
CA LYS A 466 13.55 16.44 19.93
C LYS A 466 12.59 16.94 18.85
N VAL A 467 11.30 16.93 19.17
CA VAL A 467 10.23 17.48 18.32
C VAL A 467 9.33 18.41 19.12
N GLN A 468 9.02 19.57 18.55
CA GLN A 468 7.99 20.50 19.04
C GLN A 468 7.04 20.84 17.89
N VAL A 469 5.74 20.84 18.16
CA VAL A 469 4.71 21.14 17.16
C VAL A 469 3.90 22.34 17.58
N THR A 470 3.72 23.31 16.68
CA THR A 470 2.84 24.46 16.89
C THR A 470 1.79 24.53 15.79
N LEU A 471 0.52 24.57 16.19
CA LEU A 471 -0.62 24.71 15.30
C LEU A 471 -1.14 26.16 15.36
N TYR A 472 -1.18 26.83 14.22
CA TYR A 472 -1.69 28.20 14.09
C TYR A 472 -3.06 28.19 13.43
N THR A 473 -4.01 28.94 13.98
CA THR A 473 -5.41 28.90 13.52
C THR A 473 -6.03 30.26 13.23
N ASP A 474 -5.34 31.33 13.63
CA ASP A 474 -5.73 32.70 13.29
C ASP A 474 -5.21 33.05 11.91
N GLU A 475 -6.09 33.53 11.05
CA GLU A 475 -5.79 33.72 9.63
C GLU A 475 -4.62 34.67 9.37
N ALA A 476 -4.47 35.73 10.20
CA ALA A 476 -3.37 36.67 10.09
C ALA A 476 -2.01 36.01 10.37
N ASP A 477 -1.92 35.19 11.42
CA ASP A 477 -0.70 34.46 11.75
C ASP A 477 -0.39 33.38 10.71
N VAL A 478 -1.42 32.67 10.24
CA VAL A 478 -1.27 31.65 9.20
C VAL A 478 -0.73 32.28 7.92
N ASN A 479 -1.27 33.43 7.48
CA ASN A 479 -0.80 34.11 6.28
C ASN A 479 0.65 34.60 6.43
N ARG A 480 0.99 35.24 7.56
CA ARG A 480 2.35 35.73 7.82
C ARG A 480 3.37 34.59 7.80
N LEU A 481 3.10 33.52 8.55
CA LEU A 481 4.02 32.37 8.63
C LEU A 481 4.09 31.59 7.32
N ARG A 482 3.01 31.54 6.55
CA ARG A 482 3.02 30.95 5.21
C ARG A 482 3.98 31.69 4.28
N ASP A 483 4.06 33.01 4.35
CA ASP A 483 5.01 33.78 3.54
C ASP A 483 6.47 33.52 3.95
N GLU A 484 6.74 33.35 5.25
CA GLU A 484 8.04 32.88 5.74
C GLU A 484 8.37 31.46 5.24
N ALA A 485 7.39 30.55 5.31
CA ALA A 485 7.55 29.17 4.84
C ALA A 485 7.83 29.12 3.32
N ARG A 486 7.15 29.96 2.53
CA ARG A 486 7.39 30.12 1.08
C ARG A 486 8.82 30.54 0.76
N ALA A 487 9.40 31.44 1.55
CA ALA A 487 10.80 31.82 1.39
C ALA A 487 11.73 30.62 1.63
N ALA A 488 11.46 29.82 2.66
CA ALA A 488 12.21 28.58 2.92
C ALA A 488 12.03 27.55 1.81
N TYR A 489 10.82 27.37 1.27
CA TYR A 489 10.57 26.49 0.13
C TYR A 489 11.35 26.92 -1.11
N LYS A 490 11.40 28.23 -1.42
CA LYS A 490 12.18 28.77 -2.54
C LYS A 490 13.68 28.51 -2.34
N GLU A 491 14.20 28.66 -1.12
CA GLU A 491 15.60 28.33 -0.82
C GLU A 491 15.89 26.84 -1.06
N ARG A 492 15.01 25.94 -0.60
CA ARG A 492 15.13 24.49 -0.83
C ARG A 492 15.14 24.15 -2.33
N ASP A 493 14.24 24.76 -3.09
CA ASP A 493 14.13 24.53 -4.54
C ASP A 493 15.39 25.02 -5.29
N HIS A 494 16.03 26.11 -4.85
CA HIS A 494 17.26 26.64 -5.45
C HIS A 494 18.52 25.81 -5.18
N ARG A 495 18.59 25.03 -4.07
CA ARG A 495 19.78 24.22 -3.74
C ARG A 495 20.12 23.16 -4.81
N LEU A 496 19.17 22.78 -5.64
CA LEU A 496 19.37 21.85 -6.77
C LEU A 496 20.11 22.48 -7.96
N GLY A 497 20.14 23.81 -8.09
CA GLY A 497 20.33 24.52 -9.37
C GLY A 497 21.66 24.30 -10.12
N ALA A 498 22.64 23.61 -9.53
CA ALA A 498 23.89 23.23 -10.19
C ALA A 498 23.98 21.75 -10.59
N LEU A 499 23.04 20.91 -10.15
CA LEU A 499 23.04 19.47 -10.39
C LEU A 499 22.23 19.17 -11.66
N THR A 500 22.82 18.44 -12.60
CA THR A 500 22.16 18.06 -13.87
C THR A 500 22.05 16.55 -14.00
N ASP A 501 21.15 16.08 -14.86
CA ASP A 501 20.93 14.65 -15.10
C ASP A 501 22.17 13.98 -15.70
N ASP A 502 23.01 14.73 -16.41
CA ASP A 502 24.27 14.26 -16.99
C ASP A 502 25.42 14.21 -15.97
N ALA A 503 25.35 14.99 -14.90
CA ALA A 503 26.37 15.04 -13.85
C ALA A 503 26.25 13.90 -12.82
N VAL A 504 25.16 13.13 -12.86
CA VAL A 504 24.92 12.00 -11.96
C VAL A 504 24.85 10.67 -12.72
N ASP A 505 25.30 9.60 -12.05
CA ASP A 505 25.21 8.21 -12.52
C ASP A 505 23.98 7.47 -11.96
N THR A 506 23.34 8.05 -10.95
CA THR A 506 22.28 7.44 -10.15
C THR A 506 21.10 8.39 -10.04
N PHE A 507 19.91 7.89 -10.37
CA PHE A 507 18.63 8.52 -10.05
C PHE A 507 18.04 7.91 -8.78
N TYR A 508 16.91 8.43 -8.30
CA TYR A 508 16.22 7.86 -7.15
C TYR A 508 14.77 7.55 -7.49
N SER A 509 14.27 6.41 -7.04
CA SER A 509 12.85 6.11 -7.11
C SER A 509 12.10 6.72 -5.92
N CYS A 510 10.78 6.79 -6.03
CA CYS A 510 9.89 6.96 -4.90
C CYS A 510 8.65 6.06 -5.06
N LEU A 511 8.45 5.17 -4.10
CA LEU A 511 7.36 4.19 -4.04
C LEU A 511 6.28 4.56 -3.01
N LEU A 512 6.39 5.73 -2.37
CA LEU A 512 5.50 6.13 -1.26
C LEU A 512 4.02 6.16 -1.66
N CYS A 513 3.71 6.43 -2.92
CA CYS A 513 2.33 6.49 -3.42
C CYS A 513 1.78 5.13 -3.88
N GLN A 514 2.54 4.04 -3.76
CA GLN A 514 2.04 2.70 -4.06
C GLN A 514 0.98 2.23 -3.06
N SER A 515 0.81 2.92 -1.93
CA SER A 515 -0.30 2.70 -1.00
C SER A 515 -1.67 2.85 -1.67
N PHE A 516 -1.79 3.70 -2.70
CA PHE A 516 -3.05 3.91 -3.45
C PHE A 516 -2.89 3.85 -4.98
N ALA A 517 -1.67 3.74 -5.51
CA ALA A 517 -1.39 3.54 -6.93
C ALA A 517 -0.32 2.44 -7.11
N PRO A 518 -0.69 1.15 -6.99
CA PRO A 518 0.27 0.05 -6.83
C PRO A 518 1.30 -0.09 -7.96
N ALA A 519 0.92 0.20 -9.20
CA ALA A 519 1.81 0.13 -10.36
C ALA A 519 2.68 1.39 -10.55
N HIS A 520 2.43 2.45 -9.77
CA HIS A 520 3.14 3.72 -9.95
C HIS A 520 4.54 3.67 -9.35
N VAL A 521 5.50 4.22 -10.10
CA VAL A 521 6.89 4.44 -9.65
C VAL A 521 7.31 5.84 -10.12
N CYS A 522 7.61 6.73 -9.18
CA CYS A 522 8.28 7.99 -9.52
C CYS A 522 9.78 7.72 -9.73
N VAL A 523 10.34 8.20 -10.84
CA VAL A 523 11.81 8.27 -11.04
C VAL A 523 12.21 9.74 -10.97
N ILE A 524 12.98 10.08 -9.94
CA ILE A 524 13.37 11.45 -9.61
C ILE A 524 14.81 11.67 -10.09
N THR A 525 14.99 12.69 -10.91
CA THR A 525 16.29 13.12 -11.43
C THR A 525 16.60 14.54 -10.93
N PRO A 526 17.86 14.99 -10.99
CA PRO A 526 18.20 16.38 -10.68
C PRO A 526 17.31 17.41 -11.39
N GLU A 527 16.99 17.17 -12.66
CA GLU A 527 16.22 18.07 -13.52
C GLU A 527 14.74 17.64 -13.66
N ARG A 528 14.31 16.55 -13.01
CA ARG A 528 12.92 16.09 -12.97
C ARG A 528 12.55 15.67 -11.55
N LEU A 529 12.03 16.62 -10.78
CA LEU A 529 11.50 16.36 -9.45
C LEU A 529 10.28 15.42 -9.47
N GLY A 530 9.99 14.82 -8.32
CA GLY A 530 8.79 14.01 -8.12
C GLY A 530 7.53 14.82 -8.40
N LEU A 531 6.55 14.21 -9.06
CA LEU A 531 5.34 14.88 -9.51
C LEU A 531 4.53 15.55 -8.39
N CYS A 532 4.71 15.10 -7.14
CA CYS A 532 4.10 15.75 -5.98
C CYS A 532 4.57 17.20 -5.83
N GLY A 533 5.81 17.53 -6.21
CA GLY A 533 6.45 18.83 -6.00
C GLY A 533 7.26 18.96 -4.71
N ALA A 534 7.15 17.99 -3.78
CA ALA A 534 7.86 18.03 -2.48
C ALA A 534 9.18 17.28 -2.46
N TYR A 535 9.41 16.37 -3.41
CA TYR A 535 10.60 15.52 -3.46
C TYR A 535 11.44 15.84 -4.68
N ASN A 536 12.68 16.26 -4.43
CA ASN A 536 13.72 16.39 -5.44
C ASN A 536 14.75 15.26 -5.31
N TRP A 537 15.77 15.29 -6.16
CA TRP A 537 16.81 14.25 -6.20
C TRP A 537 17.62 14.16 -4.89
N LEU A 538 17.93 15.29 -4.26
CA LEU A 538 18.63 15.31 -2.97
C LEU A 538 17.77 14.72 -1.86
N ASP A 539 16.46 14.97 -1.88
CA ASP A 539 15.52 14.36 -0.94
C ASP A 539 15.46 12.83 -1.11
N GLY A 540 15.47 12.34 -2.37
CA GLY A 540 15.54 10.91 -2.67
C GLY A 540 16.81 10.26 -2.11
N LYS A 541 17.96 10.93 -2.29
CA LYS A 541 19.25 10.51 -1.73
C LYS A 541 19.25 10.47 -0.21
N ALA A 542 18.85 11.56 0.43
CA ALA A 542 18.84 11.68 1.87
C ALA A 542 17.82 10.72 2.52
N ALA A 543 16.67 10.50 1.89
CA ALA A 543 15.68 9.53 2.37
C ALA A 543 16.25 8.10 2.38
N TYR A 544 17.00 7.72 1.34
CA TYR A 544 17.70 6.42 1.31
C TYR A 544 18.80 6.31 2.36
N GLU A 545 19.56 7.39 2.61
CA GLU A 545 20.59 7.42 3.66
C GLU A 545 19.99 7.26 5.07
N ILE A 546 18.79 7.79 5.30
CA ILE A 546 18.05 7.67 6.57
C ILE A 546 17.45 6.27 6.73
N ASP A 547 16.79 5.77 5.68
CA ASP A 547 16.10 4.48 5.65
C ASP A 547 16.38 3.72 4.33
N PRO A 548 17.41 2.87 4.31
CA PRO A 548 17.76 2.07 3.14
C PRO A 548 16.69 1.07 2.71
N THR A 549 15.75 0.75 3.61
CA THR A 549 14.60 -0.15 3.35
C THR A 549 13.34 0.61 2.95
N GLY A 550 13.38 1.94 2.94
CA GLY A 550 12.24 2.79 2.63
C GLY A 550 11.89 2.83 1.14
N GLY A 551 10.82 3.58 0.82
CA GLY A 551 10.32 3.69 -0.56
C GLY A 551 11.21 4.48 -1.52
N ASN A 552 12.34 5.04 -1.07
CA ASN A 552 13.29 5.77 -1.92
C ASN A 552 14.52 4.91 -2.15
N GLN A 553 14.74 4.45 -3.38
CA GLN A 553 15.83 3.53 -3.71
C GLN A 553 16.72 4.11 -4.81
N PRO A 554 18.04 3.87 -4.78
CA PRO A 554 18.93 4.26 -5.85
C PRO A 554 18.60 3.47 -7.13
N VAL A 555 18.53 4.18 -8.25
CA VAL A 555 18.29 3.65 -9.58
C VAL A 555 19.52 3.98 -10.43
N PRO A 556 20.48 3.05 -10.58
CA PRO A 556 21.60 3.24 -11.49
C PRO A 556 21.09 3.48 -12.91
N LYS A 557 21.65 4.47 -13.63
CA LYS A 557 21.20 4.78 -15.00
C LYS A 557 21.43 3.61 -15.96
N GLY A 558 22.55 2.89 -15.83
CA GLY A 558 22.92 1.88 -16.83
C GLY A 558 23.24 2.53 -18.19
N GLU A 559 22.88 1.87 -19.29
CA GLU A 559 23.13 2.34 -20.65
C GLU A 559 22.03 3.32 -21.09
N LEU A 560 22.43 4.44 -21.71
CA LEU A 560 21.51 5.38 -22.35
C LEU A 560 21.10 4.83 -23.71
N LEU A 561 19.85 4.41 -23.84
CA LEU A 561 19.27 3.86 -25.07
C LEU A 561 18.79 4.95 -26.02
N ASP A 562 18.19 6.01 -25.47
CA ASP A 562 17.68 7.14 -26.25
C ASP A 562 18.04 8.47 -25.57
N PRO A 563 18.99 9.25 -26.10
CA PRO A 563 19.37 10.56 -25.55
C PRO A 563 18.29 11.63 -25.71
N LYS A 564 17.43 11.54 -26.73
CA LYS A 564 16.36 12.50 -26.98
C LYS A 564 15.25 12.35 -25.95
N PHE A 565 14.85 11.11 -25.70
CA PHE A 565 13.74 10.79 -24.78
C PHE A 565 14.18 10.46 -23.36
N GLY A 566 15.49 10.28 -23.14
CA GLY A 566 16.04 9.98 -21.81
C GLY A 566 15.69 8.58 -21.35
N ARG A 567 15.88 7.58 -22.23
CA ARG A 567 15.60 6.17 -21.91
C ARG A 567 16.86 5.45 -21.47
N TYR A 568 16.79 4.74 -20.36
CA TYR A 568 17.94 4.16 -19.67
C TYR A 568 17.67 2.70 -19.30
N THR A 569 18.59 1.78 -19.57
CA THR A 569 18.40 0.34 -19.27
C THR A 569 18.18 0.09 -17.79
N GLY A 570 18.95 0.74 -16.92
CA GLY A 570 18.83 0.55 -15.47
C GLY A 570 17.51 1.08 -14.90
N VAL A 571 16.92 2.08 -15.55
CA VAL A 571 15.58 2.58 -15.20
C VAL A 571 14.50 1.60 -15.64
N ASP A 572 14.57 1.08 -16.87
CA ASP A 572 13.63 0.07 -17.39
C ASP A 572 13.64 -1.20 -16.50
N ASP A 573 14.83 -1.71 -16.14
CA ASP A 573 14.97 -2.89 -15.28
C ASP A 573 14.39 -2.67 -13.88
N TYR A 574 14.63 -1.48 -13.30
CA TYR A 574 14.09 -1.13 -12.00
C TYR A 574 12.56 -1.02 -12.04
N LEU A 575 11.99 -0.39 -13.06
CA LEU A 575 10.55 -0.21 -13.22
C LEU A 575 9.81 -1.53 -13.33
N LYS A 576 10.33 -2.47 -14.14
CA LYS A 576 9.74 -3.81 -14.27
C LYS A 576 9.62 -4.50 -12.91
N LYS A 577 10.65 -4.41 -12.09
CA LYS A 577 10.66 -5.00 -10.75
C LYS A 577 9.71 -4.27 -9.81
N ALA A 578 9.80 -2.94 -9.73
CA ALA A 578 9.10 -2.14 -8.74
C ALA A 578 7.60 -1.95 -9.03
N SER A 579 7.16 -2.11 -10.28
CA SER A 579 5.74 -2.03 -10.69
C SER A 579 5.05 -3.40 -10.80
N GLY A 580 5.72 -4.49 -10.41
CA GLY A 580 5.19 -5.84 -10.60
C GLY A 580 5.06 -6.26 -12.07
N GLY A 581 5.80 -5.62 -12.97
CA GLY A 581 5.75 -5.85 -14.43
C GLY A 581 4.73 -5.00 -15.18
N ALA A 582 3.95 -4.16 -14.49
CA ALA A 582 2.93 -3.32 -15.13
C ALA A 582 3.52 -2.19 -15.99
N VAL A 583 4.73 -1.71 -15.65
CA VAL A 583 5.45 -0.69 -16.40
C VAL A 583 6.80 -1.24 -16.80
N GLU A 584 7.02 -1.38 -18.11
CA GLU A 584 8.24 -1.98 -18.63
C GLU A 584 9.34 -0.96 -18.95
N THR A 585 8.95 0.23 -19.42
CA THR A 585 9.90 1.22 -19.93
C THR A 585 9.46 2.63 -19.59
N LEU A 586 10.42 3.54 -19.52
CA LEU A 586 10.17 4.95 -19.25
C LEU A 586 11.02 5.87 -20.13
N ASN A 587 10.35 6.80 -20.78
CA ASN A 587 10.97 7.94 -21.41
C ASN A 587 10.83 9.17 -20.49
N LEU A 588 11.94 9.69 -19.99
CA LEU A 588 11.97 10.79 -19.03
C LEU A 588 11.64 12.16 -19.64
N TYR A 589 11.79 12.36 -20.94
CA TYR A 589 11.74 13.70 -21.55
C TYR A 589 10.71 13.85 -22.68
N THR A 590 9.76 12.93 -22.80
CA THR A 590 8.60 13.04 -23.70
C THR A 590 7.30 12.67 -22.98
N ILE A 591 6.17 13.24 -23.41
CA ILE A 591 4.83 12.79 -23.00
C ILE A 591 4.21 11.77 -23.97
N MET A 592 4.78 11.62 -25.17
CA MET A 592 4.12 10.94 -26.29
C MET A 592 4.35 9.44 -26.32
N GLU A 593 5.46 8.98 -25.77
CA GLU A 593 5.83 7.57 -25.77
C GLU A 593 6.28 7.18 -24.37
N ASN A 594 5.65 6.16 -23.78
CA ASN A 594 6.00 5.61 -22.46
C ASN A 594 6.30 6.69 -21.40
N PRO A 595 5.39 7.67 -21.18
CA PRO A 595 5.59 8.68 -20.15
C PRO A 595 5.62 8.05 -18.76
N MET A 596 6.15 8.79 -17.79
CA MET A 596 6.04 8.39 -16.39
C MET A 596 4.58 8.32 -15.98
N THR A 597 4.21 7.22 -15.33
CA THR A 597 2.88 7.08 -14.75
C THR A 597 2.65 8.12 -13.67
N SER A 598 1.40 8.37 -13.30
CA SER A 598 1.06 9.33 -12.24
C SER A 598 0.20 8.67 -11.17
N CYS A 599 0.48 8.94 -9.90
CA CYS A 599 -0.34 8.40 -8.80
C CYS A 599 -1.64 9.19 -8.61
N GLY A 600 -1.55 10.47 -8.27
CA GLY A 600 -2.72 11.30 -7.98
C GLY A 600 -2.42 12.59 -7.18
N CYS A 601 -1.20 12.72 -6.64
CA CYS A 601 -0.77 13.87 -5.84
C CYS A 601 -0.10 15.00 -6.64
N PHE A 602 -0.11 14.94 -7.97
CA PHE A 602 0.52 15.94 -8.84
C PHE A 602 0.00 17.37 -8.59
N GLU A 603 0.88 18.37 -8.67
CA GLU A 603 0.47 19.78 -8.59
C GLU A 603 -0.18 20.24 -9.89
N CYS A 604 0.29 19.74 -11.04
CA CYS A 604 -0.19 20.11 -12.37
C CYS A 604 -0.38 18.89 -13.26
N ILE A 605 -1.20 19.03 -14.29
CA ILE A 605 -1.34 18.05 -15.38
C ILE A 605 -0.93 18.73 -16.68
N VAL A 606 -0.07 18.05 -17.44
CA VAL A 606 0.23 18.35 -18.84
C VAL A 606 -0.69 17.51 -19.72
N ALA A 607 -1.30 18.13 -20.73
CA ALA A 607 -2.13 17.44 -21.70
C ALA A 607 -1.84 17.96 -23.11
N ILE A 608 -1.73 17.06 -24.08
CA ILE A 608 -1.58 17.41 -25.49
C ILE A 608 -2.82 18.14 -26.03
N ILE A 609 -2.58 19.14 -26.88
CA ILE A 609 -3.57 19.79 -27.75
C ILE A 609 -3.12 19.55 -29.20
N PRO A 610 -3.61 18.49 -29.87
CA PRO A 610 -3.19 18.15 -31.22
C PRO A 610 -3.36 19.29 -32.22
N GLU A 611 -4.48 20.01 -32.14
CA GLU A 611 -4.83 21.11 -33.03
C GLU A 611 -3.85 22.29 -32.94
N ALA A 612 -3.19 22.46 -31.80
CA ALA A 612 -2.21 23.51 -31.55
C ALA A 612 -0.76 23.04 -31.67
N ASN A 613 -0.53 21.76 -32.05
CA ASN A 613 0.78 21.13 -32.09
C ASN A 613 1.60 21.34 -30.80
N GLY A 614 0.92 21.32 -29.66
CA GLY A 614 1.48 21.73 -28.37
C GLY A 614 0.78 21.07 -27.19
N VAL A 615 1.05 21.59 -26.00
CA VAL A 615 0.53 21.09 -24.72
C VAL A 615 -0.05 22.23 -23.89
N MET A 616 -1.08 21.92 -23.13
CA MET A 616 -1.56 22.77 -22.04
C MET A 616 -1.08 22.25 -20.70
N ILE A 617 -0.97 23.15 -19.72
CA ILE A 617 -0.69 22.82 -18.32
C ILE A 617 -1.79 23.38 -17.45
N VAL A 618 -2.38 22.58 -16.57
CA VAL A 618 -3.40 23.05 -15.62
C VAL A 618 -3.05 22.61 -14.19
N ASN A 619 -3.07 23.54 -13.25
CA ASN A 619 -2.75 23.28 -11.85
C ASN A 619 -3.96 22.81 -11.03
N ARG A 620 -3.67 22.11 -9.94
CA ARG A 620 -4.65 21.71 -8.94
C ARG A 620 -5.36 22.93 -8.37
N GLY A 621 -6.67 22.79 -8.22
CA GLY A 621 -7.57 23.88 -7.79
C GLY A 621 -8.10 24.73 -8.95
N ALA A 622 -7.58 24.63 -10.16
CA ALA A 622 -8.19 25.28 -11.32
C ALA A 622 -9.61 24.72 -11.57
N THR A 623 -10.64 25.58 -11.51
CA THR A 623 -12.06 25.18 -11.63
C THR A 623 -12.69 25.47 -12.99
N MET A 624 -12.01 26.25 -13.82
CA MET A 624 -12.43 26.62 -15.17
C MET A 624 -12.37 25.41 -16.13
N MET A 625 -13.00 25.57 -17.28
CA MET A 625 -12.82 24.64 -18.40
C MET A 625 -11.47 24.91 -19.06
N THR A 626 -10.88 23.87 -19.66
CA THR A 626 -9.62 24.00 -20.41
C THR A 626 -9.88 23.73 -21.89
N PRO A 627 -8.97 24.15 -22.81
CA PRO A 627 -9.18 24.02 -24.26
C PRO A 627 -9.46 22.61 -24.78
N ILE A 628 -9.14 21.55 -24.02
CA ILE A 628 -9.45 20.15 -24.36
C ILE A 628 -10.82 19.67 -23.84
N GLY A 629 -11.65 20.57 -23.33
CA GLY A 629 -13.00 20.26 -22.86
C GLY A 629 -13.07 19.50 -21.53
N MET A 630 -11.99 19.49 -20.75
CA MET A 630 -11.94 18.85 -19.43
C MET A 630 -11.47 19.81 -18.33
N LYS A 631 -12.01 19.66 -17.12
CA LYS A 631 -11.49 20.34 -15.92
C LYS A 631 -10.31 19.55 -15.33
N PHE A 632 -9.52 20.19 -14.46
CA PHE A 632 -8.44 19.51 -13.72
C PHE A 632 -8.93 18.23 -13.04
N SER A 633 -10.10 18.26 -12.38
CA SER A 633 -10.63 17.09 -11.68
C SER A 633 -10.93 15.90 -12.59
N THR A 634 -11.39 16.18 -13.82
CA THR A 634 -11.68 15.14 -14.82
C THR A 634 -10.38 14.55 -15.34
N LEU A 635 -9.43 15.42 -15.70
CA LEU A 635 -8.09 15.00 -16.12
C LEU A 635 -7.36 14.18 -15.05
N ALA A 636 -7.48 14.58 -13.78
CA ALA A 636 -6.84 13.85 -12.68
C ALA A 636 -7.34 12.40 -12.57
N GLY A 637 -8.61 12.15 -12.87
CA GLY A 637 -9.18 10.80 -12.91
C GLY A 637 -8.68 9.98 -14.11
N THR A 638 -8.30 10.62 -15.20
CA THR A 638 -7.72 9.95 -16.39
C THR A 638 -6.24 9.66 -16.24
N VAL A 639 -5.49 10.57 -15.61
CA VAL A 639 -4.01 10.51 -15.52
C VAL A 639 -3.52 9.76 -14.29
N GLY A 640 -4.28 9.79 -13.19
CA GLY A 640 -3.93 9.12 -11.94
C GLY A 640 -4.06 7.59 -12.00
N GLY A 641 -3.63 6.92 -10.93
CA GLY A 641 -3.79 5.47 -10.75
C GLY A 641 -2.62 4.60 -11.22
N GLY A 642 -1.54 5.20 -11.75
CA GLY A 642 -0.32 4.47 -12.10
C GLY A 642 -0.30 3.83 -13.48
N ALA A 643 -1.17 4.27 -14.40
CA ALA A 643 -1.14 3.87 -15.81
C ALA A 643 -0.23 4.78 -16.66
N GLN A 644 0.31 4.26 -17.77
CA GLN A 644 0.98 5.08 -18.79
C GLN A 644 -0.06 5.65 -19.75
N THR A 645 -0.13 6.98 -19.81
CA THR A 645 -1.12 7.71 -20.61
C THR A 645 -0.42 8.61 -21.63
N PRO A 646 -0.01 8.09 -22.80
CA PRO A 646 0.55 8.92 -23.87
C PRO A 646 -0.27 10.19 -24.14
N GLY A 647 0.41 11.34 -24.16
CA GLY A 647 -0.21 12.67 -24.30
C GLY A 647 -0.66 13.32 -22.99
N PHE A 648 -0.61 12.61 -21.85
CA PHE A 648 -1.00 13.15 -20.55
C PHE A 648 0.00 12.76 -19.45
N MET A 649 0.34 13.71 -18.57
CA MET A 649 1.31 13.47 -17.50
C MET A 649 1.09 14.40 -16.30
N GLY A 650 1.08 13.84 -15.09
CA GLY A 650 1.12 14.61 -13.85
C GLY A 650 2.55 15.09 -13.54
N ILE A 651 2.69 16.34 -13.11
CA ILE A 651 3.99 16.97 -12.80
C ILE A 651 3.91 17.86 -11.56
N GLY A 652 5.07 18.12 -10.95
CA GLY A 652 5.25 19.22 -9.99
C GLY A 652 5.47 20.54 -10.72
N VAL A 653 5.13 21.67 -10.07
CA VAL A 653 5.22 23.00 -10.71
C VAL A 653 6.64 23.33 -11.15
N ASN A 654 7.64 22.99 -10.33
CA ASN A 654 9.04 23.30 -10.62
C ASN A 654 9.60 22.51 -11.82
N PHE A 655 8.90 21.47 -12.30
CA PHE A 655 9.33 20.77 -13.50
C PHE A 655 9.09 21.61 -14.76
N ILE A 656 8.12 22.52 -14.75
CA ILE A 656 7.77 23.36 -15.92
C ILE A 656 8.97 24.22 -16.35
N THR A 657 9.79 24.66 -15.38
CA THR A 657 10.98 25.48 -15.59
C THR A 657 12.28 24.66 -15.61
N SER A 658 12.19 23.34 -15.78
CA SER A 658 13.37 22.50 -16.01
C SER A 658 13.87 22.61 -17.45
N LYS A 659 15.19 22.49 -17.66
CA LYS A 659 15.79 22.33 -18.99
C LYS A 659 15.42 21.00 -19.66
N LYS A 660 15.08 19.99 -18.88
CA LYS A 660 14.62 18.67 -19.34
C LYS A 660 13.08 18.58 -19.47
N PHE A 661 12.35 19.66 -19.17
CA PHE A 661 10.91 19.71 -19.39
C PHE A 661 10.60 19.45 -20.87
N LEU A 662 10.03 18.28 -21.17
CA LEU A 662 9.64 17.85 -22.52
C LEU A 662 10.70 18.09 -23.59
N SER A 663 11.99 17.98 -23.26
CA SER A 663 13.07 18.29 -24.19
C SER A 663 13.06 17.40 -25.43
N GLY A 664 12.52 16.17 -25.32
CA GLY A 664 12.29 15.28 -26.45
C GLY A 664 11.17 15.72 -27.39
N ASP A 665 10.22 16.52 -26.90
CA ASP A 665 9.06 17.00 -27.66
C ASP A 665 9.24 18.43 -28.18
N GLY A 666 10.28 19.15 -27.76
CA GLY A 666 10.53 20.55 -28.14
C GLY A 666 10.48 21.56 -26.98
N GLY A 667 10.33 21.06 -25.77
CA GLY A 667 10.48 21.80 -24.52
C GLY A 667 9.39 22.84 -24.25
N VAL A 668 9.76 23.91 -23.54
CA VAL A 668 8.83 24.98 -23.15
C VAL A 668 8.11 25.63 -24.34
N LYS A 669 8.68 25.59 -25.55
CA LYS A 669 8.06 26.10 -26.79
C LYS A 669 6.77 25.37 -27.17
N ARG A 670 6.53 24.17 -26.63
CA ARG A 670 5.29 23.42 -26.83
C ARG A 670 4.14 23.88 -25.93
N ILE A 671 4.42 24.64 -24.88
CA ILE A 671 3.35 25.10 -23.99
C ILE A 671 2.55 26.15 -24.74
N VAL A 672 1.24 25.92 -24.92
CA VAL A 672 0.35 26.83 -25.66
C VAL A 672 -0.74 27.43 -24.77
N TRP A 673 -1.03 26.82 -23.62
CA TRP A 673 -2.03 27.31 -22.68
C TRP A 673 -1.64 26.99 -21.23
N MET A 674 -1.82 27.96 -20.34
CA MET A 674 -1.52 27.83 -18.91
C MET A 674 -2.36 28.81 -18.09
N PRO A 675 -2.93 28.43 -16.92
CA PRO A 675 -3.66 29.36 -16.07
C PRO A 675 -2.82 30.58 -15.71
N LYS A 676 -3.43 31.77 -15.68
CA LYS A 676 -2.72 33.03 -15.40
C LYS A 676 -1.97 32.99 -14.06
N ALA A 677 -2.61 32.47 -13.02
CA ALA A 677 -1.99 32.33 -11.70
C ALA A 677 -0.73 31.43 -11.74
N LEU A 678 -0.72 30.40 -12.60
CA LEU A 678 0.44 29.53 -12.76
C LEU A 678 1.56 30.26 -13.54
N LYS A 679 1.21 31.02 -14.59
CA LYS A 679 2.18 31.89 -15.29
C LYS A 679 2.86 32.86 -14.34
N GLU A 680 2.08 33.53 -13.49
CA GLU A 680 2.58 34.48 -12.50
C GLU A 680 3.51 33.80 -11.48
N ARG A 681 3.16 32.58 -11.02
CA ARG A 681 3.96 31.80 -10.07
C ARG A 681 5.35 31.45 -10.61
N ILE A 682 5.47 31.10 -11.90
CA ILE A 682 6.73 30.65 -12.50
C ILE A 682 7.42 31.72 -13.36
N ALA A 683 6.90 32.95 -13.41
CA ALA A 683 7.30 33.95 -14.38
C ALA A 683 8.81 34.27 -14.37
N GLU A 684 9.42 34.36 -13.19
CA GLU A 684 10.85 34.68 -13.03
C GLU A 684 11.74 33.62 -13.70
N ASP A 685 11.53 32.35 -13.37
CA ASP A 685 12.32 31.24 -13.90
C ASP A 685 11.94 30.89 -15.35
N PHE A 686 10.66 31.01 -15.71
CA PHE A 686 10.19 30.71 -17.06
C PHE A 686 10.78 31.67 -18.09
N LYS A 687 10.92 32.96 -17.76
CA LYS A 687 11.54 33.95 -18.66
C LYS A 687 12.97 33.58 -19.03
N ARG A 688 13.75 33.08 -18.08
CA ARG A 688 15.11 32.58 -18.34
C ARG A 688 15.10 31.39 -19.31
N ASN A 689 14.18 30.45 -19.13
CA ASN A 689 14.04 29.32 -20.06
C ASN A 689 13.57 29.73 -21.45
N ALA A 690 12.69 30.73 -21.52
CA ALA A 690 12.21 31.29 -22.78
C ALA A 690 13.36 31.97 -23.55
N GLU A 691 14.23 32.71 -22.85
CA GLU A 691 15.48 33.26 -23.39
C GLU A 691 16.41 32.15 -23.89
N ASP A 692 16.69 31.14 -23.07
CA ASP A 692 17.53 29.99 -23.44
C ASP A 692 16.97 29.21 -24.64
N ALA A 693 15.64 29.16 -24.79
CA ALA A 693 14.95 28.53 -25.92
C ALA A 693 14.87 29.40 -27.18
N GLY A 694 15.38 30.64 -27.12
CA GLY A 694 15.40 31.59 -28.24
C GLY A 694 14.08 32.32 -28.50
N VAL A 695 13.13 32.31 -27.55
CA VAL A 695 11.82 32.97 -27.67
C VAL A 695 11.52 33.76 -26.37
N PRO A 696 12.19 34.91 -26.12
CA PRO A 696 12.09 35.62 -24.83
C PRO A 696 10.67 36.08 -24.46
N ASP A 697 9.81 36.31 -25.46
CA ASP A 697 8.41 36.72 -25.31
C ASP A 697 7.43 35.53 -25.23
N LEU A 698 7.94 34.30 -25.08
CA LEU A 698 7.11 33.08 -25.10
C LEU A 698 5.99 33.11 -24.05
N LEU A 699 6.25 33.61 -22.83
CA LEU A 699 5.26 33.61 -21.76
C LEU A 699 4.01 34.43 -22.13
N ASP A 700 4.19 35.51 -22.90
CA ASP A 700 3.10 36.37 -23.37
C ASP A 700 2.35 35.74 -24.55
N LYS A 701 3.02 34.90 -25.33
CA LYS A 701 2.43 34.15 -26.46
C LYS A 701 1.59 32.94 -26.01
N ILE A 702 1.79 32.45 -24.79
CA ILE A 702 0.99 31.35 -24.22
C ILE A 702 -0.40 31.90 -23.86
N ALA A 703 -1.48 31.20 -24.22
CA ALA A 703 -2.84 31.60 -23.83
C ALA A 703 -3.14 31.26 -22.36
N ASP A 704 -4.20 31.84 -21.80
CA ASP A 704 -4.73 31.51 -20.47
C ASP A 704 -6.26 31.64 -20.46
N GLU A 705 -6.88 31.41 -19.30
CA GLU A 705 -8.33 31.47 -19.14
C GLU A 705 -8.94 32.86 -19.42
N THR A 706 -8.13 33.93 -19.41
CA THR A 706 -8.59 35.28 -19.76
C THR A 706 -8.63 35.52 -21.27
N ILE A 707 -8.03 34.63 -22.05
CA ILE A 707 -7.96 34.66 -23.52
C ILE A 707 -8.94 33.67 -24.12
N CYS A 708 -8.87 32.39 -23.72
CA CYS A 708 -9.72 31.33 -24.27
C CYS A 708 -9.86 30.12 -23.34
N GLU A 709 -10.99 29.41 -23.48
CA GLU A 709 -11.27 28.12 -22.83
C GLU A 709 -11.61 27.00 -23.83
N ASP A 710 -11.51 27.27 -25.14
CA ASP A 710 -11.84 26.36 -26.24
C ASP A 710 -10.71 26.29 -27.28
N SER A 711 -10.61 25.17 -27.99
CA SER A 711 -9.49 24.90 -28.91
C SER A 711 -9.51 25.78 -30.17
N GLU A 712 -10.69 26.17 -30.66
CA GLU A 712 -10.83 27.03 -31.83
C GLU A 712 -10.24 28.42 -31.58
N LYS A 713 -10.65 29.09 -30.50
CA LYS A 713 -10.11 30.41 -30.12
C LYS A 713 -8.64 30.33 -29.71
N LEU A 714 -8.22 29.21 -29.12
CA LEU A 714 -6.81 28.99 -28.83
C LEU A 714 -6.00 29.06 -30.14
N LEU A 715 -6.42 28.34 -31.19
CA LEU A 715 -5.70 28.33 -32.46
C LEU A 715 -5.68 29.71 -33.13
N GLU A 716 -6.78 30.44 -33.10
CA GLU A 716 -6.85 31.82 -33.59
C GLU A 716 -5.83 32.72 -32.86
N TYR A 717 -5.79 32.66 -31.53
CA TYR A 717 -4.86 33.43 -30.72
C TYR A 717 -3.40 33.07 -31.05
N LEU A 718 -3.06 31.78 -31.01
CA LEU A 718 -1.70 31.30 -31.27
C LEU A 718 -1.19 31.69 -32.67
N THR A 719 -2.07 31.67 -33.67
CA THR A 719 -1.76 32.13 -35.03
C THR A 719 -1.49 33.64 -35.04
N SER A 720 -2.33 34.43 -34.37
CA SER A 720 -2.20 35.89 -34.34
C SER A 720 -0.90 36.38 -33.67
N VAL A 721 -0.42 35.65 -32.65
CA VAL A 721 0.80 35.99 -31.92
C VAL A 721 2.05 35.27 -32.45
N GLY A 722 1.91 34.46 -33.51
CA GLY A 722 3.01 33.70 -34.10
C GLY A 722 3.66 32.74 -33.10
N HIS A 723 2.85 31.91 -32.44
CA HIS A 723 3.35 30.96 -31.45
C HIS A 723 4.25 29.89 -32.10
N PRO A 724 5.47 29.64 -31.58
CA PRO A 724 6.46 28.76 -32.23
C PRO A 724 5.98 27.31 -32.40
N ALA A 725 5.13 26.80 -31.51
CA ALA A 725 4.58 25.44 -31.59
C ALA A 725 3.91 25.14 -32.95
N LEU A 726 3.29 26.13 -33.58
CA LEU A 726 2.57 25.94 -34.86
C LEU A 726 3.50 25.66 -36.04
N GLU A 727 4.77 26.08 -35.95
CA GLU A 727 5.78 25.93 -37.02
C GLU A 727 6.78 24.80 -36.74
N MET A 728 6.73 24.19 -35.56
CA MET A 728 7.57 23.06 -35.20
C MET A 728 7.07 21.76 -35.85
N ASP A 729 7.94 20.76 -35.94
CA ASP A 729 7.54 19.43 -36.41
C ASP A 729 6.32 18.90 -35.63
N PRO A 730 5.43 18.10 -36.24
CA PRO A 730 4.32 17.48 -35.53
C PRO A 730 4.78 16.69 -34.31
N MET A 731 4.03 16.76 -33.21
CA MET A 731 4.29 15.92 -32.02
C MET A 731 3.90 14.44 -32.22
N PHE A 732 3.19 14.09 -33.29
CA PHE A 732 2.64 12.76 -33.57
C PHE A 732 2.72 12.39 -35.06
#